data_AF-A0A834AAP3-F1
#
_entry.id   AF-A0A834AAP3-F1
#
_cell.length_a   1.000
_cell.length_b   1.000
_cell.length_c   1.000
_cell.angle_alpha   90.00
_cell.angle_beta   90.00
_cell.angle_gamma   90.00
#
_symmetry.space_group_name_H-M   'P 1'
#
loop_
_entity.id
_entity.type
_entity.pdbx_description
1 polymer ?
#
loop_
_entity_poly.entity_id
_entity_poly.type
_entity_poly.pdbx_seq_one_letter_code
_entity_poly.pdbx_strand_id
1 'polypeptide(L)'
;MLKEHISELEKKLQLTLEERDNLSKQFESEQVQKLFVITQLYGFLKQMESEVSQENEEQDVANVLQAIGKSLAKINEEKHNFLSQYDKKVVELEKNIKCLQEVNIVQCEEFRSLLRDCEQEKVLLKKELEETQSAKEALQFDFLEMKNDNEKTMLENKNLSIQVEEISKNLCSKIEIHNEKEKSFIKELDNLRVALEEKEAELQDVKAELILLKDCLEKSPLVENDQPPLVKELAEKIEYLEKESKEKEEKINKIKLVAVKAKKELDSSKREAQTLKEELKSVQSEKDQLSTSMRDLIQDAENYKNLLLEYDKQSEQLDIEKERTNNFEHHIEELTRQLRTSTSQCEKLNSDKDDLLAHVETLQSNAKLLEEQILEVQKAKAMADKELEAEKLKKEQKIKEHANSIKEFEELQLQLQKEKKQLQKTMQELELVKKDAQQTTLMNMEIADYERLMKELNQKLTNKNSKIEDLEQEVKIQKQKQEALQEEMTSLQTSLQQYEEKNTKIKQLLMKTKKELADLKQTETDQLMLQASLRGELEACQQQVEFYKIQLAEITSEKHNVHERLKTSVDQHQRTLSAYQQKVTALQEECRAAKVEHAAITSEFESYKVRVHNVLKQKKNKSVFQVETEEAKQERERLEMLVDQLKIKLQDTQNNLQINVSELQTLQSEHHTLLERHNKMLQETVSKEAELREKLCSMQSENMMMKSEHVQTVGHLTSQNEVLRNSFRDQVRHLQEEHRKTVETLQQQLSKVEAQLLQLKSESTTKIGSASSHQPVKNLREKRNTDLPLLDMHCGTREEGEGMETTDTESVSSAGTHIQSLEQLLNSSETKLEPPLWHADFTKEELMQKLSSTTKSADHLNGLLRETEATNAILMEQIKLLKSEIRRLERNQEREKSLANLEYLKNVLLQFIFLKPGSERERLLPVIDTMLQLSPEEKGKLAAIAQGEEENGSRSSGWTSYLHSWSGLR
;
A
#
# COMPACT_ATOMS: atom_id res chain seq x y z
N MET A 1 -123.07 -36.95 65.45
CA MET A 1 -123.53 -35.53 65.48
C MET A 1 -122.62 -34.66 66.33
N LEU A 2 -123.08 -34.01 67.42
CA LEU A 2 -122.44 -32.79 67.94
C LEU A 2 -120.98 -32.95 68.40
N LYS A 3 -120.62 -34.06 69.08
CA LYS A 3 -119.22 -34.37 69.44
C LYS A 3 -118.33 -34.67 68.22
N GLU A 4 -118.86 -35.29 67.17
CA GLU A 4 -118.09 -35.60 65.96
C GLU A 4 -117.76 -34.33 65.17
N HIS A 5 -118.72 -33.41 65.00
CA HIS A 5 -118.44 -32.13 64.33
C HIS A 5 -117.43 -31.26 65.09
N ILE A 6 -117.42 -31.29 66.42
CA ILE A 6 -116.37 -30.62 67.20
C ILE A 6 -115.01 -31.26 66.91
N SER A 7 -114.89 -32.59 67.01
CA SER A 7 -113.62 -33.30 66.76
C SER A 7 -113.12 -33.20 65.31
N GLU A 8 -114.03 -33.12 64.34
CA GLU A 8 -113.70 -32.87 62.93
C GLU A 8 -113.23 -31.42 62.69
N LEU A 9 -113.84 -30.44 63.37
CA LEU A 9 -113.41 -29.05 63.33
C LEU A 9 -112.05 -28.86 63.99
N GLU A 10 -111.83 -29.49 65.16
CA GLU A 10 -110.53 -29.55 65.84
C GLU A 10 -109.45 -30.13 64.93
N LYS A 11 -109.71 -31.26 64.24
CA LYS A 11 -108.78 -31.84 63.27
C LYS A 11 -108.50 -30.91 62.08
N LYS A 12 -109.50 -30.21 61.55
CA LYS A 12 -109.30 -29.25 60.45
C LYS A 12 -108.50 -28.03 60.89
N LEU A 13 -108.68 -27.57 62.13
CA LEU A 13 -107.94 -26.45 62.70
C LEU A 13 -106.50 -26.85 63.06
N GLN A 14 -106.28 -28.08 63.55
CA GLN A 14 -104.97 -28.69 63.71
C GLN A 14 -104.20 -28.76 62.37
N LEU A 15 -104.85 -29.26 61.31
CA LEU A 15 -104.25 -29.34 59.97
C LEU A 15 -103.89 -27.96 59.40
N THR A 16 -104.77 -26.96 59.52
CA THR A 16 -104.44 -25.60 59.01
C THR A 16 -103.35 -24.90 59.82
N LEU A 17 -103.16 -25.25 61.10
CA LEU A 17 -101.99 -24.82 61.88
C LEU A 17 -100.70 -25.50 61.40
N GLU A 18 -100.74 -26.81 61.13
CA GLU A 18 -99.58 -27.56 60.61
C GLU A 18 -99.20 -27.10 59.17
N GLU A 19 -100.18 -26.80 58.32
CA GLU A 19 -99.97 -26.20 56.99
C GLU A 19 -99.35 -24.81 57.10
N ARG A 20 -99.88 -23.93 57.97
CA ARG A 20 -99.31 -22.61 58.26
C ARG A 20 -97.86 -22.70 58.73
N ASP A 21 -97.56 -23.61 59.66
CA ASP A 21 -96.23 -23.72 60.26
C ASP A 21 -95.21 -24.33 59.29
N ASN A 22 -95.65 -25.17 58.35
CA ASN A 22 -94.82 -25.64 57.24
C ASN A 22 -94.57 -24.53 56.20
N LEU A 23 -95.58 -23.73 55.86
CA LEU A 23 -95.41 -22.56 54.99
C LEU A 23 -94.49 -21.50 55.61
N SER A 24 -94.57 -21.26 56.93
CA SER A 24 -93.66 -20.35 57.65
C SER A 24 -92.21 -20.83 57.56
N LYS A 25 -91.95 -22.13 57.82
CA LYS A 25 -90.61 -22.72 57.67
C LYS A 25 -90.09 -22.66 56.24
N GLN A 26 -90.95 -22.87 55.24
CA GLN A 26 -90.54 -22.75 53.84
C GLN A 26 -90.16 -21.30 53.51
N PHE A 27 -90.98 -20.33 53.90
CA PHE A 27 -90.70 -18.90 53.69
C PHE A 27 -89.42 -18.43 54.42
N GLU A 28 -89.18 -18.90 55.66
CA GLU A 28 -87.92 -18.69 56.37
C GLU A 28 -86.74 -19.30 55.61
N SER A 29 -86.88 -20.52 55.07
CA SER A 29 -85.82 -21.17 54.29
C SER A 29 -85.52 -20.45 52.96
N GLU A 30 -86.53 -19.91 52.29
CA GLU A 30 -86.40 -19.11 51.07
C GLU A 30 -85.76 -17.74 51.37
N GLN A 31 -86.10 -17.09 52.48
CA GLN A 31 -85.40 -15.87 52.92
C GLN A 31 -83.92 -16.16 53.24
N VAL A 32 -83.61 -17.23 53.96
CA VAL A 32 -82.20 -17.61 54.27
C VAL A 32 -81.42 -17.89 52.99
N GLN A 33 -82.02 -18.54 51.98
CA GLN A 33 -81.38 -18.74 50.68
C GLN A 33 -81.18 -17.41 49.92
N LYS A 34 -82.18 -16.52 49.90
CA LYS A 34 -82.05 -15.18 49.29
C LYS A 34 -80.91 -14.39 49.94
N LEU A 35 -80.86 -14.35 51.28
CA LEU A 35 -79.82 -13.65 52.03
C LEU A 35 -78.43 -14.24 51.79
N PHE A 36 -78.31 -15.57 51.69
CA PHE A 36 -77.07 -16.26 51.37
C PHE A 36 -76.54 -15.92 49.97
N VAL A 37 -77.42 -15.89 48.95
CA VAL A 37 -77.05 -15.50 47.58
C VAL A 37 -76.63 -14.02 47.53
N ILE A 38 -77.37 -13.12 48.17
CA ILE A 38 -77.00 -11.69 48.30
C ILE A 38 -75.61 -11.56 48.96
N THR A 39 -75.37 -12.29 50.05
CA THR A 39 -74.09 -12.29 50.77
C THR A 39 -72.92 -12.75 49.88
N GLN A 40 -73.13 -13.79 49.05
CA GLN A 40 -72.11 -14.23 48.09
C GLN A 40 -71.84 -13.18 47.00
N LEU A 41 -72.87 -12.53 46.46
CA LEU A 41 -72.73 -11.50 45.44
C LEU A 41 -71.95 -10.27 45.96
N TYR A 42 -72.24 -9.79 47.17
CA TYR A 42 -71.44 -8.74 47.83
C TYR A 42 -70.01 -9.22 48.15
N GLY A 43 -69.82 -10.49 48.47
CA GLY A 43 -68.49 -11.11 48.64
C GLY A 43 -67.63 -10.99 47.38
N PHE A 44 -68.17 -11.36 46.22
CA PHE A 44 -67.49 -11.19 44.94
C PHE A 44 -67.27 -9.71 44.58
N LEU A 45 -68.23 -8.82 44.88
CA LEU A 45 -68.10 -7.39 44.60
C LEU A 45 -66.93 -6.77 45.38
N LYS A 46 -66.80 -7.10 46.67
CA LYS A 46 -65.69 -6.66 47.52
C LYS A 46 -64.33 -7.18 47.04
N GLN A 47 -64.31 -8.31 46.34
CA GLN A 47 -63.11 -8.89 45.74
C GLN A 47 -62.73 -8.24 44.40
N MET A 48 -63.57 -7.34 43.86
CA MET A 48 -63.32 -6.57 42.62
C MET A 48 -63.33 -5.04 42.83
N GLU A 49 -62.98 -4.58 44.05
CA GLU A 49 -62.66 -3.19 44.38
C GLU A 49 -63.65 -2.12 43.87
N SER A 50 -64.95 -2.34 44.08
CA SER A 50 -66.00 -1.37 43.71
C SER A 50 -66.78 -0.88 44.94
N GLU A 51 -66.75 0.44 45.18
CA GLU A 51 -67.54 1.09 46.23
C GLU A 51 -69.00 1.25 45.80
N VAL A 52 -69.91 0.59 46.52
CA VAL A 52 -71.38 0.73 46.36
C VAL A 52 -72.00 0.90 47.75
N SER A 53 -72.88 1.91 47.89
CA SER A 53 -73.54 2.21 49.16
C SER A 53 -74.51 1.11 49.59
N GLN A 54 -74.80 1.02 50.88
CA GLN A 54 -75.43 -0.15 51.51
C GLN A 54 -76.92 0.05 51.83
N GLU A 55 -77.66 0.79 50.98
CA GLU A 55 -78.99 1.33 51.32
C GLU A 55 -80.18 0.82 50.48
N ASN A 56 -80.01 0.01 49.42
CA ASN A 56 -81.17 -0.46 48.64
C ASN A 56 -81.02 -1.83 47.94
N GLU A 57 -81.02 -2.90 48.73
CA GLU A 57 -80.63 -4.28 48.36
C GLU A 57 -81.16 -4.80 47.01
N GLU A 58 -82.42 -4.56 46.64
CA GLU A 58 -83.00 -5.12 45.40
C GLU A 58 -82.58 -4.36 44.12
N GLN A 59 -82.38 -3.04 44.21
CA GLN A 59 -81.87 -2.26 43.08
C GLN A 59 -80.36 -2.48 42.89
N ASP A 60 -79.64 -2.67 44.00
CA ASP A 60 -78.19 -2.91 43.97
C ASP A 60 -77.84 -4.25 43.32
N VAL A 61 -78.60 -5.33 43.55
CA VAL A 61 -78.38 -6.63 42.86
C VAL A 61 -78.47 -6.52 41.33
N ALA A 62 -79.41 -5.73 40.80
CA ALA A 62 -79.53 -5.49 39.36
C ALA A 62 -78.33 -4.70 38.81
N ASN A 63 -77.86 -3.69 39.54
CA ASN A 63 -76.66 -2.92 39.20
C ASN A 63 -75.40 -3.80 39.22
N VAL A 64 -75.25 -4.67 40.23
CA VAL A 64 -74.15 -5.62 40.39
C VAL A 64 -74.10 -6.62 39.23
N LEU A 65 -75.23 -7.21 38.84
CA LEU A 65 -75.28 -8.11 37.68
C LEU A 65 -74.89 -7.39 36.38
N GLN A 66 -75.30 -6.12 36.19
CA GLN A 66 -74.87 -5.34 35.04
C GLN A 66 -73.37 -5.00 35.07
N ALA A 67 -72.80 -4.71 36.24
CA ALA A 67 -71.37 -4.47 36.42
C ALA A 67 -70.54 -5.72 36.09
N ILE A 68 -70.93 -6.89 36.63
CA ILE A 68 -70.30 -8.19 36.32
C ILE A 68 -70.38 -8.48 34.82
N GLY A 69 -71.53 -8.24 34.17
CA GLY A 69 -71.68 -8.41 32.72
C GLY A 69 -70.75 -7.52 31.89
N LYS A 70 -70.59 -6.24 32.29
CA LYS A 70 -69.66 -5.29 31.65
C LYS A 70 -68.20 -5.73 31.84
N SER A 71 -67.81 -6.14 33.04
CA SER A 71 -66.45 -6.63 33.33
C SER A 71 -66.12 -7.91 32.55
N LEU A 72 -67.07 -8.85 32.46
CA LEU A 72 -66.90 -10.07 31.67
C LEU A 72 -66.79 -9.79 30.16
N ALA A 73 -67.54 -8.82 29.64
CA ALA A 73 -67.39 -8.37 28.25
C ALA A 73 -65.98 -7.78 28.00
N LYS A 74 -65.51 -6.89 28.90
CA LYS A 74 -64.17 -6.28 28.82
C LYS A 74 -63.05 -7.33 28.89
N ILE A 75 -63.15 -8.31 29.79
CA ILE A 75 -62.17 -9.42 29.89
C ILE A 75 -62.13 -10.26 28.61
N ASN A 76 -63.27 -10.49 27.96
CA ASN A 76 -63.31 -11.19 26.67
C ASN A 76 -62.71 -10.35 25.52
N GLU A 77 -62.97 -9.04 25.49
CA GLU A 77 -62.37 -8.11 24.52
C GLU A 77 -60.83 -8.02 24.70
N GLU A 78 -60.35 -7.87 25.93
CA GLU A 78 -58.93 -7.91 26.27
C GLU A 78 -58.29 -9.24 25.85
N LYS A 79 -58.94 -10.38 26.14
CA LYS A 79 -58.50 -11.71 25.70
C LYS A 79 -58.43 -11.84 24.18
N HIS A 80 -59.40 -11.33 23.43
CA HIS A 80 -59.36 -11.34 21.96
C HIS A 80 -58.25 -10.43 21.40
N ASN A 81 -58.00 -9.27 22.04
CA ASN A 81 -56.88 -8.40 21.68
C ASN A 81 -55.53 -9.06 21.97
N PHE A 82 -55.36 -9.74 23.11
CA PHE A 82 -54.15 -10.51 23.42
C PHE A 82 -53.92 -11.66 22.44
N LEU A 83 -54.97 -12.42 22.07
CA LEU A 83 -54.87 -13.46 21.05
C LEU A 83 -54.44 -12.88 19.69
N SER A 84 -55.08 -11.79 19.23
CA SER A 84 -54.71 -11.16 17.96
C SER A 84 -53.27 -10.60 17.96
N GLN A 85 -52.76 -10.13 19.10
CA GLN A 85 -51.35 -9.75 19.24
C GLN A 85 -50.42 -10.97 19.23
N TYR A 86 -50.84 -12.09 19.81
CA TYR A 86 -50.07 -13.33 19.82
C TYR A 86 -49.97 -13.93 18.41
N ASP A 87 -51.10 -14.04 17.69
CA ASP A 87 -51.15 -14.54 16.31
C ASP A 87 -50.26 -13.70 15.36
N LYS A 88 -50.28 -12.36 15.51
CA LYS A 88 -49.40 -11.46 14.74
C LYS A 88 -47.92 -11.74 15.02
N LYS A 89 -47.54 -11.94 16.29
CA LYS A 89 -46.16 -12.29 16.68
C LYS A 89 -45.75 -13.67 16.17
N VAL A 90 -46.67 -14.65 16.15
CA VAL A 90 -46.40 -15.98 15.57
C VAL A 90 -46.11 -15.85 14.07
N VAL A 91 -46.96 -15.15 13.30
CA VAL A 91 -46.76 -14.94 11.85
C VAL A 91 -45.47 -14.15 11.56
N GLU A 92 -45.12 -13.17 12.40
CA GLU A 92 -43.86 -12.43 12.30
C GLU A 92 -42.63 -13.33 12.58
N LEU A 93 -42.70 -14.18 13.61
CA LEU A 93 -41.66 -15.16 13.91
C LEU A 93 -41.52 -16.23 12.81
N GLU A 94 -42.63 -16.74 12.26
CA GLU A 94 -42.62 -17.67 11.12
C GLU A 94 -41.96 -17.04 9.88
N LYS A 95 -42.28 -15.77 9.57
CA LYS A 95 -41.65 -15.01 8.49
C LYS A 95 -40.15 -14.84 8.73
N ASN A 96 -39.75 -14.52 9.95
CA ASN A 96 -38.34 -14.34 10.32
C ASN A 96 -37.57 -15.67 10.26
N ILE A 97 -38.15 -16.78 10.73
CA ILE A 97 -37.59 -18.13 10.60
C ILE A 97 -37.41 -18.49 9.13
N LYS A 98 -38.39 -18.23 8.26
CA LYS A 98 -38.27 -18.48 6.82
C LYS A 98 -37.17 -17.65 6.15
N CYS A 99 -37.07 -16.37 6.51
CA CYS A 99 -36.00 -15.50 6.02
C CYS A 99 -34.61 -16.00 6.46
N LEU A 100 -34.45 -16.41 7.73
CA LEU A 100 -33.22 -17.01 8.23
C LEU A 100 -32.88 -18.34 7.55
N GLN A 101 -33.87 -19.16 7.21
CA GLN A 101 -33.68 -20.39 6.41
C GLN A 101 -33.19 -20.06 4.99
N GLU A 102 -33.81 -19.07 4.32
CA GLU A 102 -33.41 -18.63 2.98
C GLU A 102 -31.97 -18.08 2.97
N VAL A 103 -31.60 -17.24 3.95
CA VAL A 103 -30.22 -16.74 4.13
C VAL A 103 -29.24 -17.88 4.42
N ASN A 104 -29.60 -18.85 5.28
CA ASN A 104 -28.74 -19.98 5.62
C ASN A 104 -28.47 -20.89 4.40
N ILE A 105 -29.46 -21.07 3.52
CA ILE A 105 -29.30 -21.81 2.26
C ILE A 105 -28.29 -21.08 1.34
N VAL A 106 -28.44 -19.77 1.15
CA VAL A 106 -27.50 -18.97 0.32
C VAL A 106 -26.08 -19.06 0.88
N GLN A 107 -25.89 -18.86 2.19
CA GLN A 107 -24.58 -19.01 2.83
C GLN A 107 -24.00 -20.43 2.67
N CYS A 108 -24.82 -21.47 2.74
CA CYS A 108 -24.38 -22.84 2.47
C CYS A 108 -23.97 -23.08 1.01
N GLU A 109 -24.54 -22.35 0.05
CA GLU A 109 -24.13 -22.42 -1.36
C GLU A 109 -22.86 -21.60 -1.64
N GLU A 110 -22.71 -20.44 -1.01
CA GLU A 110 -21.47 -19.62 -1.00
C GLU A 110 -20.28 -20.40 -0.43
N PHE A 111 -20.42 -20.99 0.76
CA PHE A 111 -19.38 -21.85 1.36
C PHE A 111 -19.05 -23.07 0.48
N ARG A 112 -20.05 -23.65 -0.20
CA ARG A 112 -19.80 -24.73 -1.18
C ARG A 112 -19.11 -24.25 -2.45
N SER A 113 -19.19 -22.97 -2.82
CA SER A 113 -18.38 -22.45 -3.93
C SER A 113 -16.94 -22.24 -3.48
N LEU A 114 -16.74 -21.47 -2.42
CA LEU A 114 -15.40 -21.21 -1.86
C LEU A 114 -14.62 -22.51 -1.62
N LEU A 115 -15.28 -23.58 -1.16
CA LEU A 115 -14.63 -24.88 -0.98
C LEU A 115 -14.24 -25.56 -2.30
N ARG A 116 -15.04 -25.47 -3.37
CA ARG A 116 -14.65 -25.94 -4.73
C ARG A 116 -13.53 -25.09 -5.32
N ASP A 117 -13.53 -23.81 -5.03
CA ASP A 117 -12.58 -22.85 -5.58
C ASP A 117 -11.19 -23.05 -4.93
N CYS A 118 -11.15 -23.25 -3.59
CA CYS A 118 -9.95 -23.71 -2.89
C CYS A 118 -9.51 -25.15 -3.28
N GLU A 119 -10.43 -26.05 -3.62
CA GLU A 119 -10.06 -27.38 -4.15
C GLU A 119 -9.38 -27.27 -5.54
N GLN A 120 -9.85 -26.36 -6.41
CA GLN A 120 -9.20 -26.08 -7.70
C GLN A 120 -7.83 -25.42 -7.52
N GLU A 121 -7.73 -24.40 -6.66
CA GLU A 121 -6.46 -23.74 -6.32
C GLU A 121 -5.43 -24.76 -5.78
N LYS A 122 -5.85 -25.66 -4.89
CA LYS A 122 -5.01 -26.75 -4.37
C LYS A 122 -4.52 -27.72 -5.47
N VAL A 123 -5.29 -27.94 -6.53
CA VAL A 123 -4.87 -28.74 -7.69
C VAL A 123 -3.85 -27.98 -8.55
N LEU A 124 -4.05 -26.67 -8.75
CA LEU A 124 -3.10 -25.81 -9.47
C LEU A 124 -1.76 -25.70 -8.72
N LEU A 125 -1.78 -25.36 -7.43
CA LEU A 125 -0.59 -25.29 -6.58
C LEU A 125 0.16 -26.63 -6.50
N LYS A 126 -0.56 -27.76 -6.52
CA LYS A 126 0.09 -29.08 -6.60
C LYS A 126 0.79 -29.27 -7.96
N LYS A 127 0.16 -28.87 -9.06
CA LYS A 127 0.76 -28.95 -10.40
C LYS A 127 2.00 -28.05 -10.53
N GLU A 128 1.95 -26.82 -10.01
CA GLU A 128 3.09 -25.92 -9.96
C GLU A 128 4.23 -26.46 -9.08
N LEU A 129 3.91 -27.12 -7.96
CA LEU A 129 4.90 -27.81 -7.14
C LEU A 129 5.54 -29.01 -7.88
N GLU A 130 4.78 -29.74 -8.67
CA GLU A 130 5.27 -30.88 -9.48
C GLU A 130 6.14 -30.39 -10.66
N GLU A 131 5.77 -29.27 -11.30
CA GLU A 131 6.55 -28.62 -12.36
C GLU A 131 7.85 -27.98 -11.82
N THR A 132 7.80 -27.31 -10.67
CA THR A 132 9.01 -26.74 -10.03
C THR A 132 9.94 -27.79 -9.44
N GLN A 133 9.41 -28.89 -8.90
CA GLN A 133 10.21 -30.07 -8.51
C GLN A 133 10.89 -30.68 -9.74
N SER A 134 10.17 -30.84 -10.86
CA SER A 134 10.74 -31.34 -12.12
C SER A 134 11.85 -30.43 -12.67
N ALA A 135 11.65 -29.11 -12.64
CA ALA A 135 12.66 -28.13 -13.07
C ALA A 135 13.90 -28.14 -12.15
N LYS A 136 13.71 -28.33 -10.84
CA LYS A 136 14.81 -28.50 -9.87
C LYS A 136 15.60 -29.78 -10.12
N GLU A 137 14.94 -30.89 -10.45
CA GLU A 137 15.60 -32.16 -10.77
C GLU A 137 16.40 -32.06 -12.08
N ALA A 138 15.89 -31.34 -13.09
CA ALA A 138 16.66 -30.99 -14.29
C ALA A 138 17.90 -30.15 -13.96
N LEU A 139 17.75 -29.03 -13.24
CA LEU A 139 18.89 -28.19 -12.84
C LEU A 139 19.93 -28.94 -11.97
N GLN A 140 19.50 -29.93 -11.19
CA GLN A 140 20.40 -30.79 -10.44
C GLN A 140 21.17 -31.77 -11.34
N PHE A 141 20.58 -32.23 -12.44
CA PHE A 141 21.27 -32.98 -13.48
C PHE A 141 22.28 -32.11 -14.25
N ASP A 142 21.86 -30.92 -14.69
CA ASP A 142 22.71 -29.96 -15.42
C ASP A 142 23.94 -29.55 -14.58
N PHE A 143 23.76 -29.34 -13.27
CA PHE A 143 24.85 -29.07 -12.33
C PHE A 143 25.81 -30.26 -12.18
N LEU A 144 25.30 -31.50 -12.23
CA LEU A 144 26.14 -32.70 -12.16
C LEU A 144 26.95 -32.90 -13.46
N GLU A 145 26.36 -32.60 -14.62
CA GLU A 145 27.05 -32.60 -15.91
C GLU A 145 28.12 -31.50 -15.96
N MET A 146 27.79 -30.26 -15.57
CA MET A 146 28.76 -29.16 -15.45
C MET A 146 29.92 -29.50 -14.51
N LYS A 147 29.64 -30.17 -13.38
CA LYS A 147 30.69 -30.62 -12.45
C LYS A 147 31.61 -31.67 -13.09
N ASN A 148 31.06 -32.61 -13.85
CA ASN A 148 31.82 -33.63 -14.57
C ASN A 148 32.72 -33.01 -15.66
N ASP A 149 32.21 -32.06 -16.44
CA ASP A 149 33.02 -31.33 -17.44
C ASP A 149 34.05 -30.39 -16.79
N ASN A 150 33.79 -29.84 -15.60
CA ASN A 150 34.78 -29.10 -14.83
C ASN A 150 35.90 -30.02 -14.28
N GLU A 151 35.58 -31.23 -13.81
CA GLU A 151 36.59 -32.22 -13.41
C GLU A 151 37.43 -32.71 -14.60
N LYS A 152 36.79 -32.92 -15.76
CA LYS A 152 37.44 -33.26 -17.03
C LYS A 152 38.38 -32.16 -17.54
N THR A 153 37.94 -30.90 -17.53
CA THR A 153 38.80 -29.77 -17.92
C THR A 153 39.88 -29.48 -16.88
N MET A 154 39.67 -29.78 -15.59
CA MET A 154 40.73 -29.75 -14.57
C MET A 154 41.81 -30.81 -14.87
N LEU A 155 41.41 -32.03 -15.26
CA LEU A 155 42.33 -33.09 -15.70
C LEU A 155 43.10 -32.70 -16.98
N GLU A 156 42.43 -32.09 -17.96
CA GLU A 156 43.08 -31.60 -19.18
C GLU A 156 44.09 -30.48 -18.89
N ASN A 157 43.71 -29.48 -18.09
CA ASN A 157 44.62 -28.44 -17.62
C ASN A 157 45.83 -29.00 -16.85
N LYS A 158 45.63 -30.04 -16.03
CA LYS A 158 46.72 -30.72 -15.33
C LYS A 158 47.67 -31.43 -16.31
N ASN A 159 47.14 -32.09 -17.34
CA ASN A 159 47.94 -32.73 -18.38
C ASN A 159 48.72 -31.68 -19.21
N LEU A 160 48.10 -30.55 -19.55
CA LEU A 160 48.77 -29.43 -20.22
C LEU A 160 49.87 -28.83 -19.35
N SER A 161 49.65 -28.68 -18.04
CA SER A 161 50.68 -28.22 -17.09
C SER A 161 51.88 -29.17 -17.05
N ILE A 162 51.66 -30.48 -17.08
CA ILE A 162 52.73 -31.49 -17.14
C ILE A 162 53.51 -31.39 -18.46
N GLN A 163 52.84 -31.19 -19.58
CA GLN A 163 53.50 -30.98 -20.88
C GLN A 163 54.33 -29.69 -20.91
N VAL A 164 53.81 -28.59 -20.32
CA VAL A 164 54.55 -27.32 -20.20
C VAL A 164 55.78 -27.47 -19.29
N GLU A 165 55.66 -28.21 -18.17
CA GLU A 165 56.77 -28.50 -17.27
C GLU A 165 57.84 -29.38 -17.95
N GLU A 166 57.43 -30.39 -18.72
CA GLU A 166 58.34 -31.22 -19.53
C GLU A 166 59.03 -30.40 -20.64
N ILE A 167 58.31 -29.52 -21.34
CA ILE A 167 58.89 -28.62 -22.34
C ILE A 167 59.87 -27.65 -21.69
N SER A 168 59.54 -27.10 -20.52
CA SER A 168 60.42 -26.21 -19.75
C SER A 168 61.69 -26.94 -19.28
N LYS A 169 61.56 -28.17 -18.78
CA LYS A 169 62.70 -29.02 -18.41
C LYS A 169 63.59 -29.36 -19.62
N ASN A 170 62.98 -29.61 -20.78
CA ASN A 170 63.67 -29.82 -22.05
C ASN A 170 64.27 -28.54 -22.66
N LEU A 171 63.89 -27.35 -22.19
CA LEU A 171 64.56 -26.08 -22.48
C LEU A 171 65.73 -25.85 -21.51
N CYS A 172 65.53 -26.08 -20.21
CA CYS A 172 66.59 -26.00 -19.21
C CYS A 172 67.77 -26.93 -19.54
N SER A 173 67.52 -28.20 -19.89
CA SER A 173 68.61 -29.11 -20.28
C SER A 173 69.35 -28.68 -21.56
N LYS A 174 68.67 -28.05 -22.52
CA LYS A 174 69.32 -27.46 -23.70
C LYS A 174 70.18 -26.24 -23.34
N ILE A 175 69.75 -25.43 -22.37
CA ILE A 175 70.51 -24.29 -21.85
C ILE A 175 71.73 -24.79 -21.05
N GLU A 176 71.60 -25.85 -20.26
CA GLU A 176 72.72 -26.50 -19.57
C GLU A 176 73.74 -27.05 -20.58
N ILE A 177 73.30 -27.78 -21.62
CA ILE A 177 74.17 -28.28 -22.70
C ILE A 177 74.84 -27.13 -23.48
N HIS A 178 74.21 -25.96 -23.60
CA HIS A 178 74.84 -24.76 -24.17
C HIS A 178 75.94 -24.23 -23.24
N ASN A 179 75.60 -24.03 -21.96
CA ASN A 179 76.53 -23.54 -20.94
C ASN A 179 77.71 -24.49 -20.68
N GLU A 180 77.53 -25.80 -20.84
CA GLU A 180 78.63 -26.78 -20.77
C GLU A 180 79.57 -26.68 -21.98
N LYS A 181 79.05 -26.45 -23.20
CA LYS A 181 79.89 -26.20 -24.39
C LYS A 181 80.67 -24.89 -24.28
N GLU A 182 80.04 -23.86 -23.73
CA GLU A 182 80.69 -22.57 -23.46
C GLU A 182 81.80 -22.74 -22.41
N LYS A 183 81.54 -23.51 -21.34
CA LYS A 183 82.57 -23.90 -20.35
C LYS A 183 83.66 -24.82 -20.92
N SER A 184 83.38 -25.68 -21.91
CA SER A 184 84.41 -26.51 -22.54
C SER A 184 85.34 -25.68 -23.42
N PHE A 185 84.82 -24.69 -24.16
CA PHE A 185 85.65 -23.73 -24.89
C PHE A 185 86.55 -22.90 -23.96
N ILE A 186 86.03 -22.46 -22.81
CA ILE A 186 86.84 -21.76 -21.79
C ILE A 186 87.92 -22.69 -21.23
N LYS A 187 87.60 -23.96 -20.95
CA LYS A 187 88.59 -24.96 -20.49
C LYS A 187 89.65 -25.31 -21.54
N GLU A 188 89.34 -25.33 -22.83
CA GLU A 188 90.37 -25.52 -23.86
C GLU A 188 91.36 -24.35 -23.90
N LEU A 189 90.91 -23.12 -23.68
CA LEU A 189 91.77 -21.94 -23.58
C LEU A 189 92.69 -21.98 -22.34
N ASP A 190 92.18 -22.35 -21.16
CA ASP A 190 93.02 -22.49 -19.95
C ASP A 190 93.95 -23.72 -20.03
N ASN A 191 93.51 -24.85 -20.59
CA ASN A 191 94.35 -26.03 -20.76
C ASN A 191 95.55 -25.76 -21.69
N LEU A 192 95.36 -24.97 -22.75
CA LEU A 192 96.45 -24.51 -23.63
C LEU A 192 97.45 -23.58 -22.92
N ARG A 193 97.04 -22.91 -21.84
CA ARG A 193 97.93 -22.10 -20.99
C ARG A 193 98.70 -22.98 -20.01
N VAL A 194 98.03 -23.90 -19.31
CA VAL A 194 98.67 -24.82 -18.35
C VAL A 194 99.67 -25.76 -19.04
N ALA A 195 99.34 -26.28 -20.23
CA ALA A 195 100.24 -27.15 -21.00
C ALA A 195 101.55 -26.47 -21.46
N LEU A 196 101.62 -25.13 -21.43
CA LEU A 196 102.85 -24.38 -21.66
C LEU A 196 103.74 -24.37 -20.41
N GLU A 197 103.13 -24.19 -19.23
CA GLU A 197 103.81 -24.11 -17.94
C GLU A 197 104.28 -25.51 -17.47
N GLU A 198 103.49 -26.56 -17.69
CA GLU A 198 103.87 -27.95 -17.34
C GLU A 198 105.12 -28.43 -18.11
N LYS A 199 105.31 -28.00 -19.36
CA LYS A 199 106.51 -28.36 -20.15
C LYS A 199 107.79 -27.66 -19.70
N GLU A 200 107.67 -26.62 -18.88
CA GLU A 200 108.81 -25.99 -18.22
C GLU A 200 109.12 -26.65 -16.85
N ALA A 201 108.15 -27.35 -16.25
CA ALA A 201 108.28 -28.09 -15.00
C ALA A 201 108.79 -29.55 -15.16
N GLU A 202 108.29 -30.31 -16.14
CA GLU A 202 108.67 -31.72 -16.39
C GLU A 202 110.19 -31.93 -16.53
N LEU A 203 110.93 -30.90 -16.98
CA LEU A 203 112.38 -30.96 -17.17
C LEU A 203 113.19 -30.93 -15.86
N GLN A 204 112.54 -30.73 -14.70
CA GLN A 204 113.17 -30.81 -13.38
C GLN A 204 112.96 -32.17 -12.69
N ASP A 205 111.72 -32.68 -12.61
CA ASP A 205 111.41 -33.87 -11.78
C ASP A 205 112.02 -35.19 -12.29
N VAL A 206 112.27 -35.32 -13.59
CA VAL A 206 112.94 -36.51 -14.17
C VAL A 206 114.37 -36.72 -13.62
N LYS A 207 114.95 -35.72 -12.92
CA LYS A 207 116.23 -35.85 -12.20
C LYS A 207 116.12 -36.39 -10.76
N ALA A 208 114.92 -36.46 -10.17
CA ALA A 208 114.75 -36.72 -8.75
C ALA A 208 114.40 -38.19 -8.41
N GLU A 209 113.40 -38.78 -9.07
CA GLU A 209 112.74 -39.98 -8.52
C GLU A 209 113.47 -41.32 -8.76
N LEU A 210 114.47 -41.38 -9.64
CA LEU A 210 115.17 -42.64 -9.99
C LEU A 210 116.20 -43.12 -8.92
N ILE A 211 116.15 -42.57 -7.71
CA ILE A 211 117.24 -42.66 -6.70
C ILE A 211 116.85 -43.45 -5.42
N LEU A 212 115.58 -43.80 -5.18
CA LEU A 212 115.15 -44.50 -3.96
C LEU A 212 114.29 -45.75 -4.21
N LEU A 213 114.66 -46.84 -3.49
CA LEU A 213 113.91 -48.10 -3.28
C LEU A 213 113.66 -48.98 -4.54
N LYS A 214 114.29 -50.14 -4.76
CA LYS A 214 115.44 -50.82 -4.12
C LYS A 214 115.39 -51.07 -2.60
N ASP A 215 114.69 -52.12 -2.14
CA ASP A 215 115.34 -53.30 -1.52
C ASP A 215 114.35 -54.42 -1.08
N CYS A 216 114.93 -55.61 -0.81
CA CYS A 216 114.40 -56.83 -0.13
C CYS A 216 113.67 -57.93 -0.96
N LEU A 217 114.07 -59.19 -0.71
CA LEU A 217 113.73 -60.45 -1.42
C LEU A 217 114.16 -61.70 -0.58
N GLU A 218 113.80 -62.94 -1.00
CA GLU A 218 114.40 -64.27 -0.64
C GLU A 218 113.85 -65.04 0.62
N LYS A 219 113.83 -66.40 0.76
CA LYS A 219 114.06 -67.62 -0.09
C LYS A 219 113.47 -68.94 0.52
N SER A 220 113.78 -70.13 -0.07
CA SER A 220 113.33 -71.55 0.23
C SER A 220 114.44 -72.57 -0.20
N PRO A 221 114.38 -73.95 -0.25
CA PRO A 221 113.31 -74.99 -0.06
C PRO A 221 113.77 -76.40 0.56
N LEU A 222 113.07 -77.52 0.23
CA LEU A 222 113.56 -78.93 -0.06
C LEU A 222 112.99 -80.18 0.73
N VAL A 223 113.39 -81.42 0.34
CA VAL A 223 112.51 -82.59 0.01
C VAL A 223 113.19 -84.02 0.11
N GLU A 224 112.38 -85.12 0.18
CA GLU A 224 112.58 -86.54 -0.36
C GLU A 224 112.94 -87.82 0.47
N ASN A 225 112.38 -88.97 -0.03
CA ASN A 225 112.89 -90.37 -0.16
C ASN A 225 112.56 -91.55 0.82
N ASP A 226 112.87 -92.81 0.42
CA ASP A 226 112.01 -94.02 0.58
C ASP A 226 112.62 -95.31 1.26
N GLN A 227 111.79 -96.00 2.06
CA GLN A 227 111.67 -97.48 2.29
C GLN A 227 112.80 -98.37 2.97
N PRO A 228 112.69 -99.74 3.14
CA PRO A 228 112.70 -100.43 4.47
C PRO A 228 113.85 -101.52 4.62
N PRO A 229 113.82 -102.61 5.47
CA PRO A 229 112.86 -103.11 6.48
C PRO A 229 113.45 -103.71 7.81
N LEU A 230 112.59 -104.43 8.57
CA LEU A 230 112.88 -105.65 9.37
C LEU A 230 112.75 -105.61 10.93
N VAL A 231 111.56 -105.37 11.48
CA VAL A 231 111.17 -105.90 12.81
C VAL A 231 109.71 -106.37 12.81
N LYS A 232 109.47 -107.69 12.78
CA LYS A 232 108.09 -108.25 12.72
C LYS A 232 107.48 -108.57 14.09
N GLU A 233 108.25 -108.48 15.17
CA GLU A 233 107.82 -108.84 16.54
C GLU A 233 107.41 -107.61 17.40
N LEU A 234 107.78 -106.40 16.98
CA LEU A 234 107.22 -105.16 17.52
C LEU A 234 105.84 -104.82 16.91
N ALA A 235 105.54 -105.35 15.72
CA ALA A 235 104.35 -105.00 14.95
C ALA A 235 103.04 -105.27 15.71
N GLU A 236 102.90 -106.44 16.35
CA GLU A 236 101.68 -106.82 17.10
C GLU A 236 101.48 -105.96 18.37
N LYS A 237 102.57 -105.47 18.97
CA LYS A 237 102.52 -104.53 20.10
C LYS A 237 102.08 -103.13 19.65
N ILE A 238 102.55 -102.71 18.47
CA ILE A 238 102.17 -101.45 17.82
C ILE A 238 100.71 -101.50 17.37
N GLU A 239 100.24 -102.59 16.77
CA GLU A 239 98.85 -102.72 16.29
C GLU A 239 97.82 -102.56 17.42
N TYR A 240 98.08 -103.15 18.61
CA TYR A 240 97.22 -102.95 19.77
C TYR A 240 97.18 -101.48 20.23
N LEU A 241 98.34 -100.82 20.31
CA LEU A 241 98.45 -99.43 20.73
C LEU A 241 97.90 -98.45 19.67
N GLU A 242 98.04 -98.75 18.38
CA GLU A 242 97.39 -98.01 17.29
C GLU A 242 95.87 -98.11 17.39
N LYS A 243 95.33 -99.29 17.72
CA LYS A 243 93.89 -99.50 17.84
C LYS A 243 93.32 -98.72 19.04
N GLU A 244 94.00 -98.74 20.18
CA GLU A 244 93.65 -97.93 21.34
C GLU A 244 93.81 -96.42 21.05
N SER A 245 94.83 -96.03 20.28
CA SER A 245 95.05 -94.65 19.83
C SER A 245 93.92 -94.17 18.91
N LYS A 246 93.54 -94.95 17.89
CA LYS A 246 92.43 -94.66 16.96
C LYS A 246 91.10 -94.52 17.70
N GLU A 247 90.83 -95.37 18.71
CA GLU A 247 89.66 -95.19 19.58
C GLU A 247 89.69 -93.91 20.42
N LYS A 248 90.86 -93.49 20.91
CA LYS A 248 91.01 -92.21 21.66
C LYS A 248 90.87 -91.01 20.73
N GLU A 249 91.46 -91.06 19.53
CA GLU A 249 91.33 -90.06 18.47
C GLU A 249 89.86 -89.87 18.06
N GLU A 250 89.11 -90.96 17.86
CA GLU A 250 87.66 -90.91 17.63
C GLU A 250 86.89 -90.24 18.78
N LYS A 251 87.18 -90.62 20.03
CA LYS A 251 86.52 -90.04 21.23
C LYS A 251 86.84 -88.55 21.34
N ILE A 252 88.09 -88.15 21.10
CA ILE A 252 88.54 -86.75 21.03
C ILE A 252 87.81 -86.00 19.91
N ASN A 253 87.68 -86.56 18.71
CA ASN A 253 87.04 -85.89 17.58
C ASN A 253 85.51 -85.79 17.75
N LYS A 254 84.87 -86.77 18.40
CA LYS A 254 83.47 -86.69 18.85
C LYS A 254 83.27 -85.57 19.91
N ILE A 255 84.20 -85.44 20.87
CA ILE A 255 84.18 -84.35 21.87
C ILE A 255 84.41 -82.98 21.20
N LYS A 256 85.37 -82.85 20.28
CA LYS A 256 85.59 -81.62 19.49
C LYS A 256 84.33 -81.22 18.71
N LEU A 257 83.65 -82.17 18.07
CA LEU A 257 82.42 -81.91 17.31
C LEU A 257 81.28 -81.42 18.22
N VAL A 258 81.10 -82.03 19.40
CA VAL A 258 80.13 -81.56 20.40
C VAL A 258 80.49 -80.17 20.92
N ALA A 259 81.76 -79.89 21.21
CA ALA A 259 82.21 -78.57 21.64
C ALA A 259 82.01 -77.48 20.57
N VAL A 260 82.27 -77.80 19.29
CA VAL A 260 82.00 -76.88 18.17
C VAL A 260 80.51 -76.67 17.97
N LYS A 261 79.67 -77.71 18.11
CA LYS A 261 78.21 -77.59 18.03
C LYS A 261 77.66 -76.72 19.17
N ALA A 262 78.04 -77.01 20.42
CA ALA A 262 77.63 -76.24 21.59
C ALA A 262 78.12 -74.77 21.51
N LYS A 263 79.33 -74.53 20.98
CA LYS A 263 79.80 -73.17 20.71
C LYS A 263 78.96 -72.48 19.64
N LYS A 264 78.64 -73.15 18.53
CA LYS A 264 77.80 -72.57 17.46
C LYS A 264 76.38 -72.25 17.96
N GLU A 265 75.82 -73.10 18.83
CA GLU A 265 74.52 -72.90 19.48
C GLU A 265 74.57 -71.72 20.47
N LEU A 266 75.62 -71.61 21.30
CA LEU A 266 75.88 -70.45 22.15
C LEU A 266 76.07 -69.16 21.34
N ASP A 267 76.81 -69.21 20.23
CA ASP A 267 77.03 -68.08 19.34
C ASP A 267 75.76 -67.69 18.54
N SER A 268 74.76 -68.57 18.39
CA SER A 268 73.43 -68.21 17.85
C SER A 268 72.51 -67.63 18.93
N SER A 269 72.38 -68.30 20.07
CA SER A 269 71.62 -67.80 21.23
C SER A 269 72.11 -66.42 21.70
N LYS A 270 73.42 -66.15 21.64
CA LYS A 270 73.99 -64.83 21.94
C LYS A 270 73.59 -63.75 20.92
N ARG A 271 73.41 -64.10 19.64
CA ARG A 271 72.90 -63.18 18.61
C ARG A 271 71.41 -62.91 18.78
N GLU A 272 70.62 -63.96 19.02
CA GLU A 272 69.18 -63.86 19.34
C GLU A 272 68.94 -63.01 20.60
N ALA A 273 69.73 -63.21 21.66
CA ALA A 273 69.69 -62.39 22.86
C ALA A 273 70.13 -60.93 22.65
N GLN A 274 70.86 -60.63 21.56
CA GLN A 274 71.22 -59.27 21.19
C GLN A 274 70.15 -58.61 20.30
N THR A 275 69.59 -59.31 19.31
CA THR A 275 68.47 -58.77 18.51
C THR A 275 67.26 -58.48 19.39
N LEU A 276 66.88 -59.39 20.29
CA LEU A 276 65.82 -59.17 21.28
C LEU A 276 66.10 -57.95 22.19
N LYS A 277 67.37 -57.62 22.46
CA LYS A 277 67.76 -56.45 23.26
C LYS A 277 67.76 -55.15 22.46
N GLU A 278 67.89 -55.22 21.15
CA GLU A 278 67.79 -54.08 20.22
C GLU A 278 66.31 -53.81 19.89
N GLU A 279 65.50 -54.86 19.69
CA GLU A 279 64.03 -54.80 19.61
C GLU A 279 63.42 -54.20 20.89
N LEU A 280 63.81 -54.68 22.08
CA LEU A 280 63.35 -54.12 23.36
C LEU A 280 63.65 -52.62 23.50
N LYS A 281 64.77 -52.14 22.94
CA LYS A 281 65.09 -50.71 22.91
C LYS A 281 64.18 -49.96 21.94
N SER A 282 63.94 -50.48 20.74
CA SER A 282 63.03 -49.88 19.76
C SER A 282 61.63 -49.69 20.36
N VAL A 283 61.06 -50.77 20.91
CA VAL A 283 59.75 -50.78 21.57
C VAL A 283 59.69 -49.81 22.75
N GLN A 284 60.77 -49.67 23.53
CA GLN A 284 60.82 -48.69 24.62
C GLN A 284 60.88 -47.24 24.09
N SER A 285 61.63 -46.94 23.02
CA SER A 285 61.60 -45.60 22.38
C SER A 285 60.27 -45.28 21.70
N GLU A 286 59.63 -46.26 21.05
CA GLU A 286 58.30 -46.13 20.44
C GLU A 286 57.24 -45.85 21.51
N LYS A 287 57.31 -46.55 22.65
CA LYS A 287 56.46 -46.31 23.82
C LYS A 287 56.68 -44.92 24.43
N ASP A 288 57.91 -44.45 24.54
CA ASP A 288 58.21 -43.14 25.11
C ASP A 288 57.76 -42.00 24.16
N GLN A 289 57.91 -42.19 22.84
CA GLN A 289 57.40 -41.28 21.81
C GLN A 289 55.86 -41.25 21.76
N LEU A 290 55.21 -42.41 21.92
CA LEU A 290 53.75 -42.50 22.07
C LEU A 290 53.31 -41.82 23.38
N SER A 291 54.08 -41.94 24.45
CA SER A 291 53.80 -41.29 25.73
C SER A 291 53.95 -39.76 25.70
N THR A 292 54.81 -39.20 24.84
CA THR A 292 54.82 -37.75 24.58
C THR A 292 53.63 -37.34 23.73
N SER A 293 53.36 -38.03 22.61
CA SER A 293 52.21 -37.70 21.75
C SER A 293 50.86 -37.81 22.46
N MET A 294 50.70 -38.78 23.38
CA MET A 294 49.53 -38.90 24.25
C MET A 294 49.38 -37.71 25.21
N ARG A 295 50.49 -37.15 25.70
CA ARG A 295 50.49 -35.97 26.58
C ARG A 295 50.14 -34.70 25.81
N ASP A 296 50.69 -34.55 24.62
CA ASP A 296 50.42 -33.41 23.74
C ASP A 296 48.93 -33.40 23.35
N LEU A 297 48.36 -34.56 23.00
CA LEU A 297 46.92 -34.73 22.72
C LEU A 297 46.02 -34.41 23.94
N ILE A 298 46.45 -34.74 25.16
CA ILE A 298 45.75 -34.35 26.39
C ILE A 298 45.79 -32.83 26.58
N GLN A 299 46.95 -32.21 26.33
CA GLN A 299 47.09 -30.76 26.46
C GLN A 299 46.24 -30.00 25.43
N ASP A 300 46.15 -30.51 24.20
CA ASP A 300 45.27 -29.98 23.17
C ASP A 300 43.79 -30.17 23.52
N ALA A 301 43.40 -31.30 24.10
CA ALA A 301 42.03 -31.50 24.60
C ALA A 301 41.67 -30.52 25.73
N GLU A 302 42.61 -30.18 26.62
CA GLU A 302 42.44 -29.11 27.61
C GLU A 302 42.35 -27.72 26.94
N ASN A 303 43.14 -27.45 25.91
CA ASN A 303 43.07 -26.20 25.13
C ASN A 303 41.70 -26.05 24.44
N TYR A 304 41.17 -27.11 23.82
CA TYR A 304 39.83 -27.12 23.23
C TYR A 304 38.73 -26.92 24.28
N LYS A 305 38.85 -27.50 25.47
CA LYS A 305 37.92 -27.27 26.58
C LYS A 305 37.94 -25.80 27.05
N ASN A 306 39.13 -25.20 27.16
CA ASN A 306 39.27 -23.79 27.54
C ASN A 306 38.71 -22.85 26.45
N LEU A 307 38.89 -23.18 25.17
CA LEU A 307 38.30 -22.45 24.04
C LEU A 307 36.77 -22.53 24.05
N LEU A 308 36.19 -23.69 24.38
CA LEU A 308 34.74 -23.85 24.52
C LEU A 308 34.19 -22.96 25.66
N LEU A 309 34.86 -22.91 26.82
CA LEU A 309 34.47 -22.05 27.94
C LEU A 309 34.55 -20.55 27.61
N GLU A 310 35.52 -20.11 26.81
CA GLU A 310 35.54 -18.74 26.28
C GLU A 310 34.38 -18.50 25.29
N TYR A 311 33.99 -19.51 24.51
CA TYR A 311 32.86 -19.41 23.57
C TYR A 311 31.50 -19.31 24.30
N ASP A 312 31.28 -20.14 25.32
CA ASP A 312 30.08 -20.10 26.17
C ASP A 312 29.92 -18.72 26.83
N LYS A 313 31.02 -18.20 27.39
CA LYS A 313 31.13 -16.87 28.01
C LYS A 313 30.91 -15.72 27.01
N GLN A 314 31.36 -15.86 25.77
CA GLN A 314 31.08 -14.89 24.70
C GLN A 314 29.60 -14.94 24.27
N SER A 315 28.95 -16.11 24.31
CA SER A 315 27.50 -16.22 24.10
C SER A 315 26.71 -15.54 25.21
N GLU A 316 27.08 -15.75 26.49
CA GLU A 316 26.45 -15.08 27.63
C GLU A 316 26.59 -13.55 27.54
N GLN A 317 27.76 -13.04 27.16
CA GLN A 317 27.97 -11.60 26.92
C GLN A 317 27.14 -11.08 25.74
N LEU A 318 27.02 -11.84 24.65
CA LEU A 318 26.19 -11.49 23.51
C LEU A 318 24.70 -11.42 23.87
N ASP A 319 24.21 -12.33 24.72
CA ASP A 319 22.82 -12.34 25.18
C ASP A 319 22.52 -11.18 26.15
N ILE A 320 23.48 -10.80 27.01
CA ILE A 320 23.39 -9.58 27.83
C ILE A 320 23.34 -8.31 26.96
N GLU A 321 24.12 -8.23 25.88
CA GLU A 321 24.06 -7.07 24.97
C GLU A 321 22.79 -7.06 24.08
N LYS A 322 22.22 -8.22 23.75
CA LYS A 322 20.86 -8.28 23.17
C LYS A 322 19.82 -7.74 24.14
N GLU A 323 19.86 -8.15 25.41
CA GLU A 323 18.92 -7.64 26.42
C GLU A 323 19.06 -6.12 26.60
N ARG A 324 20.29 -5.58 26.61
CA ARG A 324 20.54 -4.13 26.61
C ARG A 324 19.99 -3.45 25.36
N THR A 325 20.20 -4.04 24.19
CA THR A 325 19.70 -3.51 22.90
C THR A 325 18.18 -3.43 22.89
N ASN A 326 17.49 -4.52 23.28
CA ASN A 326 16.03 -4.57 23.38
C ASN A 326 15.50 -3.54 24.40
N ASN A 327 16.19 -3.34 25.53
CA ASN A 327 15.83 -2.30 26.50
C ASN A 327 15.97 -0.88 25.91
N PHE A 328 17.03 -0.59 25.15
CA PHE A 328 17.18 0.70 24.46
C PHE A 328 16.17 0.89 23.35
N GLU A 329 15.87 -0.17 22.57
CA GLU A 329 14.82 -0.17 21.54
C GLU A 329 13.47 0.18 22.16
N HIS A 330 13.07 -0.46 23.27
CA HIS A 330 11.82 -0.15 23.94
C HIS A 330 11.76 1.29 24.53
N HIS A 331 12.90 1.85 24.97
CA HIS A 331 12.97 3.27 25.33
C HIS A 331 12.81 4.19 24.11
N ILE A 332 13.33 3.80 22.94
CA ILE A 332 13.16 4.55 21.68
C ILE A 332 11.71 4.44 21.18
N GLU A 333 11.06 3.27 21.29
CA GLU A 333 9.63 3.10 21.02
C GLU A 333 8.80 4.03 21.90
N GLU A 334 9.08 4.08 23.21
CA GLU A 334 8.34 4.89 24.16
C GLU A 334 8.52 6.40 23.91
N LEU A 335 9.75 6.84 23.67
CA LEU A 335 10.02 8.24 23.29
C LEU A 335 9.36 8.60 21.95
N THR A 336 9.34 7.67 20.98
CA THR A 336 8.67 7.87 19.69
C THR A 336 7.15 7.89 19.84
N ARG A 337 6.59 7.12 20.79
CA ARG A 337 5.16 7.15 21.16
C ARG A 337 4.78 8.48 21.80
N GLN A 338 5.58 8.95 22.76
CA GLN A 338 5.40 10.25 23.43
C GLN A 338 5.54 11.43 22.44
N LEU A 339 6.49 11.35 21.51
CA LEU A 339 6.66 12.31 20.43
C LEU A 339 5.42 12.33 19.52
N ARG A 340 4.94 11.18 19.05
CA ARG A 340 3.70 11.08 18.25
C ARG A 340 2.48 11.67 18.96
N THR A 341 2.30 11.40 20.26
CA THR A 341 1.20 12.03 21.03
C THR A 341 1.37 13.53 21.18
N SER A 342 2.60 14.04 21.25
CA SER A 342 2.88 15.48 21.33
C SER A 342 2.63 16.17 19.98
N THR A 343 3.04 15.54 18.87
CA THR A 343 2.74 16.03 17.51
C THR A 343 1.24 16.11 17.27
N SER A 344 0.48 15.06 17.61
CA SER A 344 -0.98 15.05 17.46
C SER A 344 -1.69 16.12 18.31
N GLN A 345 -1.15 16.44 19.49
CA GLN A 345 -1.64 17.57 20.30
C GLN A 345 -1.34 18.92 19.64
N CYS A 346 -0.15 19.11 19.05
CA CYS A 346 0.19 20.32 18.30
C CYS A 346 -0.65 20.48 17.01
N GLU A 347 -0.90 19.39 16.28
CA GLU A 347 -1.79 19.36 15.11
C GLU A 347 -3.21 19.79 15.49
N LYS A 348 -3.75 19.24 16.59
CA LYS A 348 -5.06 19.65 17.10
C LYS A 348 -5.08 21.12 17.54
N LEU A 349 -4.08 21.58 18.28
CA LEU A 349 -4.01 22.98 18.71
C LEU A 349 -3.86 23.97 17.53
N ASN A 350 -3.28 23.53 16.41
CA ASN A 350 -3.28 24.31 15.16
C ASN A 350 -4.67 24.33 14.51
N SER A 351 -5.39 23.19 14.45
CA SER A 351 -6.78 23.17 13.98
C SER A 351 -7.68 24.07 14.82
N ASP A 352 -7.65 23.92 16.14
CA ASP A 352 -8.43 24.74 17.09
C ASP A 352 -8.10 26.24 16.93
N LYS A 353 -6.84 26.59 16.62
CA LYS A 353 -6.38 27.96 16.33
C LYS A 353 -6.90 28.48 14.98
N ASP A 354 -6.87 27.67 13.93
CA ASP A 354 -7.25 28.10 12.59
C ASP A 354 -8.78 28.21 12.46
N ASP A 355 -9.55 27.37 13.17
CA ASP A 355 -10.99 27.54 13.40
C ASP A 355 -11.30 28.86 14.15
N LEU A 356 -10.52 29.19 15.18
CA LEU A 356 -10.64 30.47 15.89
C LEU A 356 -10.29 31.67 15.01
N LEU A 357 -9.30 31.55 14.10
CA LEU A 357 -8.98 32.59 13.12
C LEU A 357 -10.14 32.81 12.14
N ALA A 358 -10.70 31.74 11.56
CA ALA A 358 -11.86 31.82 10.68
C ALA A 358 -13.08 32.44 11.39
N HIS A 359 -13.28 32.14 12.69
CA HIS A 359 -14.31 32.79 13.49
C HIS A 359 -14.05 34.29 13.71
N VAL A 360 -12.81 34.69 13.99
CA VAL A 360 -12.42 36.10 14.14
C VAL A 360 -12.56 36.88 12.83
N GLU A 361 -12.19 36.30 11.68
CA GLU A 361 -12.39 36.90 10.37
C GLU A 361 -13.89 37.06 10.04
N THR A 362 -14.70 36.07 10.39
CA THR A 362 -16.17 36.13 10.27
C THR A 362 -16.77 37.22 11.18
N LEU A 363 -16.25 37.41 12.39
CA LEU A 363 -16.66 38.52 13.26
C LEU A 363 -16.22 39.88 12.70
N GLN A 364 -15.03 39.98 12.09
CA GLN A 364 -14.56 41.22 11.46
C GLN A 364 -15.36 41.59 10.19
N SER A 365 -15.76 40.63 9.37
CA SER A 365 -16.58 40.90 8.18
C SER A 365 -17.98 41.34 8.57
N ASN A 366 -18.59 40.69 9.57
CA ASN A 366 -19.86 41.12 10.16
C ASN A 366 -19.77 42.52 10.80
N ALA A 367 -18.67 42.84 11.50
CA ALA A 367 -18.46 44.17 12.07
C ALA A 367 -18.38 45.26 10.98
N LYS A 368 -17.63 45.03 9.89
CA LYS A 368 -17.56 45.96 8.75
C LYS A 368 -18.91 46.15 8.08
N LEU A 369 -19.68 45.08 7.89
CA LEU A 369 -21.04 45.15 7.33
C LEU A 369 -21.99 45.99 8.23
N LEU A 370 -21.85 45.88 9.55
CA LEU A 370 -22.61 46.71 10.50
C LEU A 370 -22.14 48.18 10.47
N GLU A 371 -20.84 48.46 10.33
CA GLU A 371 -20.33 49.82 10.14
C GLU A 371 -20.87 50.45 8.84
N GLU A 372 -20.89 49.72 7.72
CA GLU A 372 -21.47 50.17 6.46
C GLU A 372 -22.98 50.45 6.58
N GLN A 373 -23.75 49.56 7.23
CA GLN A 373 -25.18 49.77 7.49
C GLN A 373 -25.43 50.99 8.39
N ILE A 374 -24.63 51.19 9.44
CA ILE A 374 -24.72 52.38 10.30
C ILE A 374 -24.43 53.66 9.49
N LEU A 375 -23.45 53.63 8.60
CA LEU A 375 -23.07 54.78 7.77
C LEU A 375 -24.13 55.08 6.68
N GLU A 376 -24.78 54.06 6.12
CA GLU A 376 -25.95 54.20 5.24
C GLU A 376 -27.16 54.79 5.99
N VAL A 377 -27.48 54.29 7.18
CA VAL A 377 -28.55 54.84 8.03
C VAL A 377 -28.26 56.30 8.42
N GLN A 378 -27.01 56.67 8.68
CA GLN A 378 -26.61 58.06 8.91
C GLN A 378 -26.80 58.94 7.67
N LYS A 379 -26.46 58.46 6.47
CA LYS A 379 -26.74 59.17 5.20
C LYS A 379 -28.25 59.35 4.99
N ALA A 380 -29.04 58.30 5.16
CA ALA A 380 -30.50 58.34 5.02
C ALA A 380 -31.14 59.33 5.99
N LYS A 381 -30.72 59.33 7.27
CA LYS A 381 -31.12 60.33 8.26
C LYS A 381 -30.75 61.74 7.80
N ALA A 382 -29.52 61.97 7.35
CA ALA A 382 -29.07 63.29 6.90
C ALA A 382 -29.81 63.81 5.66
N MET A 383 -30.41 62.94 4.84
CA MET A 383 -31.35 63.35 3.79
C MET A 383 -32.72 63.70 4.36
N ALA A 384 -33.29 62.86 5.23
CA ALA A 384 -34.58 63.13 5.89
C ALA A 384 -34.57 64.44 6.71
N ASP A 385 -33.48 64.72 7.42
CA ASP A 385 -33.29 65.99 8.15
C ASP A 385 -33.27 67.20 7.18
N LYS A 386 -32.65 67.07 5.99
CA LYS A 386 -32.68 68.12 4.95
C LYS A 386 -34.07 68.31 4.33
N GLU A 387 -34.78 67.21 4.06
CA GLU A 387 -36.16 67.27 3.55
C GLU A 387 -37.09 67.93 4.57
N LEU A 388 -36.93 67.64 5.87
CA LEU A 388 -37.68 68.27 6.95
C LEU A 388 -37.43 69.79 7.02
N GLU A 389 -36.19 70.26 6.87
CA GLU A 389 -35.89 71.70 6.79
C GLU A 389 -36.45 72.35 5.51
N ALA A 390 -36.39 71.68 4.37
CA ALA A 390 -37.02 72.17 3.13
C ALA A 390 -38.55 72.26 3.26
N GLU A 391 -39.18 71.32 3.97
CA GLU A 391 -40.62 71.29 4.24
C GLU A 391 -41.04 72.41 5.23
N LYS A 392 -40.21 72.68 6.25
CA LYS A 392 -40.36 73.86 7.13
C LYS A 392 -40.26 75.16 6.34
N LEU A 393 -39.26 75.31 5.48
CA LEU A 393 -39.08 76.50 4.63
C LEU A 393 -40.28 76.75 3.71
N LYS A 394 -40.80 75.71 3.05
CA LYS A 394 -42.03 75.78 2.25
C LYS A 394 -43.25 76.18 3.08
N LYS A 395 -43.39 75.67 4.32
CA LYS A 395 -44.47 76.08 5.23
C LYS A 395 -44.34 77.55 5.63
N GLU A 396 -43.15 78.01 6.00
CA GLU A 396 -42.95 79.41 6.38
C GLU A 396 -43.17 80.38 5.20
N GLN A 397 -42.75 79.99 3.99
CA GLN A 397 -43.05 80.72 2.76
C GLN A 397 -44.58 80.82 2.54
N LYS A 398 -45.32 79.70 2.60
CA LYS A 398 -46.79 79.71 2.48
C LYS A 398 -47.48 80.54 3.56
N ILE A 399 -46.94 80.58 4.79
CA ILE A 399 -47.46 81.44 5.86
C ILE A 399 -47.23 82.92 5.52
N LYS A 400 -46.08 83.29 4.95
CA LYS A 400 -45.80 84.66 4.48
C LYS A 400 -46.68 85.05 3.28
N GLU A 401 -46.90 84.14 2.34
CA GLU A 401 -47.81 84.32 1.20
C GLU A 401 -49.25 84.54 1.68
N HIS A 402 -49.78 83.67 2.55
CA HIS A 402 -51.10 83.87 3.18
C HIS A 402 -51.19 85.18 3.97
N ALA A 403 -50.17 85.56 4.74
CA ALA A 403 -50.14 86.81 5.49
C ALA A 403 -50.11 88.07 4.60
N ASN A 404 -49.60 87.96 3.37
CA ASN A 404 -49.66 89.02 2.38
C ASN A 404 -51.04 89.08 1.71
N SER A 405 -51.59 87.94 1.27
CA SER A 405 -52.94 87.91 0.68
C SER A 405 -54.05 88.31 1.67
N ILE A 406 -53.86 88.13 2.98
CA ILE A 406 -54.76 88.68 4.00
C ILE A 406 -54.72 90.23 4.00
N LYS A 407 -53.54 90.84 3.92
CA LYS A 407 -53.41 92.32 3.82
C LYS A 407 -54.00 92.85 2.52
N GLU A 408 -53.72 92.19 1.40
CA GLU A 408 -54.31 92.54 0.10
C GLU A 408 -55.84 92.46 0.15
N PHE A 409 -56.40 91.45 0.83
CA PHE A 409 -57.84 91.33 1.05
C PHE A 409 -58.40 92.45 1.96
N GLU A 410 -57.70 92.80 3.05
CA GLU A 410 -58.07 93.92 3.93
C GLU A 410 -58.03 95.28 3.19
N GLU A 411 -57.01 95.51 2.37
CA GLU A 411 -56.90 96.72 1.53
C GLU A 411 -57.99 96.78 0.45
N LEU A 412 -58.28 95.67 -0.22
CA LEU A 412 -59.39 95.58 -1.19
C LEU A 412 -60.75 95.76 -0.51
N GLN A 413 -60.95 95.24 0.70
CA GLN A 413 -62.16 95.46 1.49
C GLN A 413 -62.32 96.94 1.88
N LEU A 414 -61.23 97.63 2.23
CA LEU A 414 -61.20 99.06 2.50
C LEU A 414 -61.48 99.88 1.23
N GLN A 415 -60.93 99.48 0.09
CA GLN A 415 -61.12 100.14 -1.20
C GLN A 415 -62.57 100.01 -1.69
N LEU A 416 -63.16 98.81 -1.58
CA LEU A 416 -64.58 98.56 -1.89
C LEU A 416 -65.53 99.43 -1.04
N GLN A 417 -65.19 99.71 0.23
CA GLN A 417 -65.96 100.67 1.04
C GLN A 417 -65.85 102.12 0.56
N LYS A 418 -64.72 102.54 -0.04
CA LYS A 418 -64.57 103.87 -0.63
C LYS A 418 -65.37 103.97 -1.93
N GLU A 419 -65.21 103.02 -2.83
CA GLU A 419 -65.92 102.99 -4.13
C GLU A 419 -67.43 102.93 -3.94
N LYS A 420 -67.93 102.14 -2.98
CA LYS A 420 -69.37 102.09 -2.65
C LYS A 420 -69.93 103.45 -2.20
N LYS A 421 -69.14 104.30 -1.53
CA LYS A 421 -69.50 105.68 -1.18
C LYS A 421 -69.41 106.64 -2.38
N GLN A 422 -68.46 106.42 -3.29
CA GLN A 422 -68.32 107.22 -4.52
C GLN A 422 -69.44 106.93 -5.53
N LEU A 423 -69.78 105.66 -5.76
CA LEU A 423 -70.84 105.25 -6.69
C LEU A 423 -72.21 105.77 -6.26
N GLN A 424 -72.48 105.80 -4.95
CA GLN A 424 -73.70 106.40 -4.37
C GLN A 424 -73.81 107.91 -4.65
N LYS A 425 -72.69 108.60 -4.89
CA LYS A 425 -72.66 110.03 -5.21
C LYS A 425 -72.80 110.28 -6.72
N THR A 426 -72.02 109.59 -7.56
CA THR A 426 -72.09 109.77 -9.02
C THR A 426 -73.44 109.35 -9.60
N MET A 427 -74.15 108.40 -8.96
CA MET A 427 -75.53 108.04 -9.35
C MET A 427 -76.53 109.20 -9.20
N GLN A 428 -76.27 110.19 -8.33
CA GLN A 428 -77.10 111.40 -8.20
C GLN A 428 -76.73 112.49 -9.24
N GLU A 429 -75.51 112.46 -9.75
CA GLU A 429 -74.99 113.47 -10.70
C GLU A 429 -75.29 113.08 -12.17
N LEU A 430 -75.41 111.78 -12.47
CA LEU A 430 -75.62 111.27 -13.84
C LEU A 430 -77.06 111.40 -14.37
N GLU A 431 -78.02 111.77 -13.53
CA GLU A 431 -79.43 111.92 -13.90
C GLU A 431 -79.72 113.25 -14.62
N LEU A 432 -78.86 114.27 -14.45
CA LEU A 432 -79.11 115.65 -14.91
C LEU A 432 -78.64 115.96 -16.34
N VAL A 433 -77.66 115.21 -16.87
CA VAL A 433 -76.84 115.64 -18.03
C VAL A 433 -77.28 115.03 -19.37
N LYS A 434 -78.28 114.14 -19.37
CA LYS A 434 -78.56 113.20 -20.47
C LYS A 434 -79.46 113.76 -21.60
N LYS A 435 -79.33 115.05 -22.00
CA LYS A 435 -80.40 115.74 -22.76
C LYS A 435 -80.12 116.59 -24.02
N ASP A 436 -78.87 116.78 -24.46
CA ASP A 436 -78.51 117.47 -25.73
C ASP A 436 -77.16 116.94 -26.26
N ALA A 437 -76.77 117.00 -27.55
CA ALA A 437 -77.44 117.08 -28.85
C ALA A 437 -76.40 116.73 -29.97
N GLN A 438 -76.75 116.69 -31.26
CA GLN A 438 -75.90 116.15 -32.35
C GLN A 438 -75.67 117.10 -33.56
N GLN A 439 -74.76 116.68 -34.48
CA GLN A 439 -74.66 116.99 -35.93
C GLN A 439 -73.88 118.23 -36.41
N THR A 440 -73.44 118.36 -37.69
CA THR A 440 -72.91 117.43 -38.73
C THR A 440 -72.43 118.24 -39.96
N THR A 441 -71.21 118.03 -40.48
CA THR A 441 -70.83 118.38 -41.88
C THR A 441 -69.56 117.63 -42.33
N LEU A 442 -69.67 116.52 -43.08
CA LEU A 442 -68.54 115.58 -43.28
C LEU A 442 -68.28 115.10 -44.73
N MET A 443 -69.36 114.78 -45.47
CA MET A 443 -69.38 113.94 -46.69
C MET A 443 -68.28 114.14 -47.75
N ASN A 444 -67.91 115.38 -48.07
CA ASN A 444 -67.12 115.67 -49.27
C ASN A 444 -65.60 115.51 -49.10
N MET A 445 -65.10 115.40 -47.86
CA MET A 445 -63.68 115.14 -47.59
C MET A 445 -63.37 113.63 -47.68
N GLU A 446 -64.34 112.80 -47.29
CA GLU A 446 -64.24 111.34 -47.17
C GLU A 446 -63.80 110.66 -48.48
N ILE A 447 -64.35 111.08 -49.63
CA ILE A 447 -64.13 110.42 -50.93
C ILE A 447 -62.66 110.51 -51.37
N ALA A 448 -62.02 111.67 -51.23
CA ALA A 448 -60.62 111.86 -51.62
C ALA A 448 -59.65 111.09 -50.70
N ASP A 449 -60.04 110.90 -49.44
CA ASP A 449 -59.26 110.12 -48.48
C ASP A 449 -59.42 108.61 -48.70
N TYR A 450 -60.59 108.13 -49.16
CA TYR A 450 -60.78 106.72 -49.57
C TYR A 450 -59.88 106.32 -50.75
N GLU A 451 -59.68 107.18 -51.76
CA GLU A 451 -58.77 106.88 -52.88
C GLU A 451 -57.29 106.82 -52.45
N ARG A 452 -56.87 107.73 -51.55
CA ARG A 452 -55.50 107.72 -50.99
C ARG A 452 -55.29 106.47 -50.13
N LEU A 453 -56.25 106.17 -49.27
CA LEU A 453 -56.28 104.97 -48.44
C LEU A 453 -56.21 103.69 -49.28
N MET A 454 -56.91 103.61 -50.42
CA MET A 454 -56.88 102.44 -51.30
C MET A 454 -55.49 102.21 -51.91
N LYS A 455 -54.79 103.28 -52.34
CA LYS A 455 -53.40 103.16 -52.84
C LYS A 455 -52.42 102.74 -51.75
N GLU A 456 -52.56 103.31 -50.55
CA GLU A 456 -51.76 102.87 -49.40
C GLU A 456 -52.05 101.41 -49.01
N LEU A 457 -53.31 100.99 -49.01
CA LEU A 457 -53.70 99.61 -48.71
C LEU A 457 -53.12 98.63 -49.73
N ASN A 458 -53.11 98.98 -51.02
CA ASN A 458 -52.47 98.15 -52.05
C ASN A 458 -50.96 98.05 -51.87
N GLN A 459 -50.25 99.13 -51.52
CA GLN A 459 -48.81 99.06 -51.21
C GLN A 459 -48.53 98.30 -49.90
N LYS A 460 -49.43 98.40 -48.91
CA LYS A 460 -49.38 97.59 -47.69
C LYS A 460 -49.62 96.11 -48.00
N LEU A 461 -50.51 95.79 -48.96
CA LEU A 461 -50.79 94.44 -49.42
C LEU A 461 -49.58 93.81 -50.14
N THR A 462 -48.96 94.51 -51.10
CA THR A 462 -47.77 93.98 -51.81
C THR A 462 -46.60 93.76 -50.86
N ASN A 463 -46.34 94.71 -49.94
CA ASN A 463 -45.29 94.56 -48.92
C ASN A 463 -45.61 93.45 -47.90
N LYS A 464 -46.88 93.09 -47.71
CA LYS A 464 -47.28 91.93 -46.90
C LYS A 464 -47.12 90.62 -47.67
N ASN A 465 -47.47 90.59 -48.95
CA ASN A 465 -47.31 89.40 -49.79
C ASN A 465 -45.82 89.02 -49.95
N SER A 466 -44.92 89.98 -50.21
CA SER A 466 -43.48 89.67 -50.25
C SER A 466 -42.98 89.16 -48.88
N LYS A 467 -43.51 89.70 -47.77
CA LYS A 467 -43.13 89.20 -46.44
C LYS A 467 -43.77 87.85 -46.07
N ILE A 468 -44.85 87.45 -46.72
CA ILE A 468 -45.40 86.10 -46.64
C ILE A 468 -44.48 85.14 -47.42
N GLU A 469 -44.06 85.50 -48.64
CA GLU A 469 -43.15 84.69 -49.47
C GLU A 469 -41.78 84.45 -48.79
N ASP A 470 -41.19 85.49 -48.18
CA ASP A 470 -40.01 85.36 -47.30
C ASP A 470 -40.21 84.29 -46.21
N LEU A 471 -41.37 84.32 -45.54
CA LEU A 471 -41.68 83.45 -44.40
C LEU A 471 -42.01 82.02 -44.85
N GLU A 472 -42.62 81.85 -46.03
CA GLU A 472 -42.84 80.53 -46.65
C GLU A 472 -41.53 79.87 -47.06
N GLN A 473 -40.56 80.66 -47.57
CA GLN A 473 -39.21 80.15 -47.86
C GLN A 473 -38.46 79.77 -46.56
N GLU A 474 -38.51 80.60 -45.53
CA GLU A 474 -37.91 80.30 -44.22
C GLU A 474 -38.54 79.03 -43.59
N VAL A 475 -39.87 78.92 -43.59
CA VAL A 475 -40.59 77.71 -43.11
C VAL A 475 -40.18 76.47 -43.90
N LYS A 476 -39.97 76.58 -45.21
CA LYS A 476 -39.48 75.47 -46.04
C LYS A 476 -38.04 75.06 -45.66
N ILE A 477 -37.15 76.02 -45.43
CA ILE A 477 -35.77 75.76 -44.98
C ILE A 477 -35.75 75.11 -43.60
N GLN A 478 -36.54 75.62 -42.64
CA GLN A 478 -36.65 75.03 -41.30
C GLN A 478 -37.25 73.62 -41.35
N LYS A 479 -38.22 73.34 -42.24
CA LYS A 479 -38.75 72.00 -42.46
C LYS A 479 -37.70 71.03 -43.01
N GLN A 480 -36.92 71.44 -44.01
CA GLN A 480 -35.82 70.61 -44.53
C GLN A 480 -34.73 70.35 -43.48
N LYS A 481 -34.44 71.34 -42.62
CA LYS A 481 -33.54 71.17 -41.48
C LYS A 481 -34.11 70.22 -40.42
N GLN A 482 -35.41 70.27 -40.15
CA GLN A 482 -36.09 69.33 -39.26
C GLN A 482 -36.05 67.90 -39.84
N GLU A 483 -36.29 67.73 -41.15
CA GLU A 483 -36.23 66.45 -41.83
C GLU A 483 -34.81 65.84 -41.76
N ALA A 484 -33.76 66.63 -42.03
CA ALA A 484 -32.38 66.17 -41.89
C ALA A 484 -32.00 65.77 -40.44
N LEU A 485 -32.42 66.54 -39.43
CA LEU A 485 -32.21 66.18 -38.02
C LEU A 485 -33.01 64.95 -37.59
N GLN A 486 -34.20 64.73 -38.17
CA GLN A 486 -35.00 63.53 -37.96
C GLN A 486 -34.27 62.29 -38.52
N GLU A 487 -33.73 62.38 -39.74
CA GLU A 487 -32.90 61.34 -40.34
C GLU A 487 -31.65 61.05 -39.49
N GLU A 488 -30.91 62.08 -39.08
CA GLU A 488 -29.73 61.93 -38.22
C GLU A 488 -30.08 61.21 -36.90
N MET A 489 -31.16 61.62 -36.21
CA MET A 489 -31.63 60.92 -35.01
C MET A 489 -31.97 59.44 -35.27
N THR A 490 -32.62 59.10 -36.38
CA THR A 490 -32.91 57.68 -36.70
C THR A 490 -31.64 56.87 -37.00
N SER A 491 -30.62 57.50 -37.60
CA SER A 491 -29.32 56.86 -37.86
C SER A 491 -28.55 56.61 -36.54
N LEU A 492 -28.59 57.57 -35.62
CA LEU A 492 -28.01 57.42 -34.28
C LEU A 492 -28.76 56.39 -33.45
N GLN A 493 -30.10 56.38 -33.48
CA GLN A 493 -30.92 55.43 -32.73
C GLN A 493 -30.72 53.98 -33.21
N THR A 494 -30.64 53.76 -34.53
CA THR A 494 -30.34 52.41 -35.08
C THR A 494 -28.90 51.98 -34.81
N SER A 495 -27.94 52.91 -34.81
CA SER A 495 -26.57 52.64 -34.35
C SER A 495 -26.52 52.23 -32.87
N LEU A 496 -27.22 52.97 -32.00
CA LEU A 496 -27.35 52.67 -30.57
C LEU A 496 -27.90 51.26 -30.34
N GLN A 497 -28.99 50.90 -31.01
CA GLN A 497 -29.58 49.56 -30.94
C GLN A 497 -28.58 48.47 -31.38
N GLN A 498 -27.78 48.70 -32.42
CA GLN A 498 -26.71 47.75 -32.81
C GLN A 498 -25.62 47.61 -31.75
N TYR A 499 -25.28 48.68 -31.02
CA TYR A 499 -24.34 48.60 -29.89
C TYR A 499 -24.94 47.89 -28.68
N GLU A 500 -26.22 48.07 -28.38
CA GLU A 500 -26.94 47.32 -27.34
C GLU A 500 -27.03 45.82 -27.67
N GLU A 501 -27.31 45.47 -28.93
CA GLU A 501 -27.27 44.09 -29.40
C GLU A 501 -25.87 43.46 -29.30
N LYS A 502 -24.81 44.20 -29.64
CA LYS A 502 -23.42 43.73 -29.47
C LYS A 502 -23.10 43.54 -27.99
N ASN A 503 -23.53 44.47 -27.12
CA ASN A 503 -23.34 44.40 -25.68
C ASN A 503 -24.09 43.20 -25.04
N THR A 504 -25.32 42.92 -25.46
CA THR A 504 -26.06 41.72 -25.00
C THR A 504 -25.42 40.42 -25.48
N LYS A 505 -24.96 40.34 -26.73
CA LYS A 505 -24.20 39.18 -27.25
C LYS A 505 -22.88 38.96 -26.50
N ILE A 506 -22.14 40.03 -26.18
CA ILE A 506 -20.92 39.96 -25.34
C ILE A 506 -21.25 39.51 -23.91
N LYS A 507 -22.31 40.04 -23.29
CA LYS A 507 -22.78 39.60 -21.96
C LYS A 507 -23.18 38.12 -21.95
N GLN A 508 -23.87 37.64 -22.98
CA GLN A 508 -24.23 36.22 -23.13
C GLN A 508 -22.99 35.33 -23.24
N LEU A 509 -22.00 35.71 -24.06
CA LEU A 509 -20.73 34.97 -24.18
C LEU A 509 -19.96 34.97 -22.84
N LEU A 510 -19.86 36.12 -22.16
CA LEU A 510 -19.17 36.24 -20.88
C LEU A 510 -19.89 35.47 -19.75
N MET A 511 -21.22 35.38 -19.80
CA MET A 511 -22.01 34.56 -18.87
C MET A 511 -21.85 33.06 -19.17
N LYS A 512 -21.76 32.69 -20.46
CA LYS A 512 -21.48 31.31 -20.89
C LYS A 512 -20.07 30.87 -20.43
N THR A 513 -19.03 31.65 -20.71
CA THR A 513 -17.66 31.28 -20.31
C THR A 513 -17.47 31.31 -18.78
N LYS A 514 -18.18 32.19 -18.06
CA LYS A 514 -18.24 32.10 -16.58
C LYS A 514 -18.90 30.81 -16.09
N LYS A 515 -19.94 30.30 -16.77
CA LYS A 515 -20.54 29.01 -16.43
C LYS A 515 -19.57 27.88 -16.73
N GLU A 516 -18.98 27.85 -17.93
CA GLU A 516 -18.02 26.81 -18.34
C GLU A 516 -16.80 26.77 -17.41
N LEU A 517 -16.30 27.92 -16.94
CA LEU A 517 -15.25 28.01 -15.93
C LEU A 517 -15.67 27.49 -14.55
N ALA A 518 -16.94 27.67 -14.15
CA ALA A 518 -17.46 27.14 -12.89
C ALA A 518 -17.71 25.62 -12.99
N ASP A 519 -18.28 25.15 -14.10
CA ASP A 519 -18.47 23.73 -14.40
C ASP A 519 -17.12 22.99 -14.42
N LEU A 520 -16.09 23.57 -15.05
CA LEU A 520 -14.72 23.02 -15.06
C LEU A 520 -14.11 22.97 -13.66
N LYS A 521 -14.24 24.03 -12.86
CA LYS A 521 -13.76 24.03 -11.46
C LYS A 521 -14.45 22.99 -10.60
N GLN A 522 -15.74 22.71 -10.82
CA GLN A 522 -16.41 21.61 -10.14
C GLN A 522 -15.79 20.28 -10.52
N THR A 523 -15.54 20.03 -11.82
CA THR A 523 -14.87 18.78 -12.25
C THR A 523 -13.43 18.66 -11.75
N GLU A 524 -12.71 19.76 -11.58
CA GLU A 524 -11.39 19.80 -10.94
C GLU A 524 -11.46 19.39 -9.46
N THR A 525 -12.43 19.92 -8.70
CA THR A 525 -12.64 19.50 -7.30
C THR A 525 -13.11 18.05 -7.19
N ASP A 526 -13.96 17.57 -8.09
CA ASP A 526 -14.44 16.19 -8.10
C ASP A 526 -13.29 15.21 -8.41
N GLN A 527 -12.39 15.58 -9.32
CA GLN A 527 -11.17 14.81 -9.62
C GLN A 527 -10.19 14.80 -8.45
N LEU A 528 -10.00 15.93 -7.74
CA LEU A 528 -9.17 15.98 -6.53
C LEU A 528 -9.73 15.08 -5.41
N MET A 529 -11.05 15.07 -5.21
CA MET A 529 -11.71 14.18 -4.25
C MET A 529 -11.54 12.70 -4.64
N LEU A 530 -11.69 12.36 -5.93
CA LEU A 530 -11.45 11.01 -6.43
C LEU A 530 -9.98 10.59 -6.26
N GLN A 531 -9.02 11.48 -6.57
CA GLN A 531 -7.59 11.24 -6.37
C GLN A 531 -7.25 10.99 -4.89
N ALA A 532 -7.87 11.73 -3.97
CA ALA A 532 -7.71 11.52 -2.53
C ALA A 532 -8.27 10.15 -2.09
N SER A 533 -9.44 9.73 -2.60
CA SER A 533 -10.01 8.41 -2.28
C SER A 533 -9.18 7.25 -2.82
N LEU A 534 -8.76 7.30 -4.09
CA LEU A 534 -7.89 6.30 -4.71
C LEU A 534 -6.52 6.21 -4.01
N ARG A 535 -6.01 7.32 -3.49
CA ARG A 535 -4.80 7.33 -2.65
C ARG A 535 -5.03 6.63 -1.32
N GLY A 536 -6.16 6.85 -0.66
CA GLY A 536 -6.53 6.13 0.57
C GLY A 536 -6.68 4.62 0.35
N GLU A 537 -7.29 4.22 -0.77
CA GLU A 537 -7.39 2.81 -1.18
C GLU A 537 -6.02 2.18 -1.48
N LEU A 538 -5.11 2.92 -2.13
CA LEU A 538 -3.73 2.49 -2.38
C LEU A 538 -2.95 2.32 -1.07
N GLU A 539 -3.04 3.29 -0.15
CA GLU A 539 -2.37 3.24 1.16
C GLU A 539 -2.94 2.09 2.03
N ALA A 540 -4.24 1.80 1.95
CA ALA A 540 -4.86 0.63 2.60
C ALA A 540 -4.40 -0.70 1.99
N CYS A 541 -4.35 -0.81 0.66
CA CYS A 541 -3.80 -1.98 -0.03
C CYS A 541 -2.33 -2.21 0.35
N GLN A 542 -1.54 -1.14 0.45
CA GLN A 542 -0.13 -1.22 0.85
C GLN A 542 0.04 -1.69 2.30
N GLN A 543 -0.78 -1.20 3.24
CA GLN A 543 -0.82 -1.71 4.61
C GLN A 543 -1.19 -3.20 4.68
N GLN A 544 -2.13 -3.65 3.84
CA GLN A 544 -2.51 -5.06 3.77
C GLN A 544 -1.36 -5.94 3.21
N VAL A 545 -0.58 -5.44 2.25
CA VAL A 545 0.63 -6.12 1.75
C VAL A 545 1.71 -6.24 2.83
N GLU A 546 1.96 -5.21 3.63
CA GLU A 546 2.89 -5.31 4.77
C GLU A 546 2.38 -6.29 5.83
N PHE A 547 1.08 -6.32 6.12
CA PHE A 547 0.47 -7.30 7.03
C PHE A 547 0.65 -8.75 6.55
N TYR A 548 0.50 -9.02 5.24
CA TYR A 548 0.78 -10.35 4.68
C TYR A 548 2.28 -10.70 4.68
N LYS A 549 3.18 -9.72 4.48
CA LYS A 549 4.64 -9.96 4.63
C LYS A 549 5.00 -10.35 6.07
N ILE A 550 4.40 -9.70 7.07
CA ILE A 550 4.59 -10.05 8.49
C ILE A 550 4.12 -11.48 8.75
N GLN A 551 2.90 -11.85 8.35
CA GLN A 551 2.41 -13.23 8.48
C GLN A 551 3.30 -14.25 7.76
N LEU A 552 3.81 -13.95 6.56
CA LEU A 552 4.74 -14.83 5.86
C LEU A 552 6.07 -15.00 6.61
N ALA A 553 6.57 -13.95 7.27
CA ALA A 553 7.75 -14.04 8.13
C ALA A 553 7.49 -14.86 9.40
N GLU A 554 6.33 -14.66 10.06
CA GLU A 554 5.88 -15.44 11.22
C GLU A 554 5.74 -16.93 10.88
N ILE A 555 5.02 -17.27 9.81
CA ILE A 555 4.84 -18.66 9.33
C ILE A 555 6.19 -19.28 8.93
N THR A 556 7.11 -18.50 8.34
CA THR A 556 8.46 -18.98 8.00
C THR A 556 9.29 -19.25 9.27
N SER A 557 9.18 -18.40 10.29
CA SER A 557 9.81 -18.59 11.59
C SER A 557 9.25 -19.80 12.33
N GLU A 558 7.92 -19.97 12.38
CA GLU A 558 7.30 -21.15 12.99
C GLU A 558 7.68 -22.44 12.25
N LYS A 559 7.66 -22.42 10.91
CA LYS A 559 8.14 -23.54 10.07
C LYS A 559 9.59 -23.90 10.38
N HIS A 560 10.48 -22.92 10.58
CA HIS A 560 11.87 -23.16 10.97
C HIS A 560 11.96 -23.75 12.39
N ASN A 561 11.23 -23.20 13.36
CA ASN A 561 11.16 -23.70 14.73
C ASN A 561 10.63 -25.14 14.81
N VAL A 562 9.61 -25.49 14.02
CA VAL A 562 9.09 -26.86 13.90
C VAL A 562 10.11 -27.78 13.21
N HIS A 563 10.84 -27.29 12.21
CA HIS A 563 11.90 -28.05 11.54
C HIS A 563 13.07 -28.39 12.48
N GLU A 564 13.56 -27.43 13.27
CA GLU A 564 14.62 -27.69 14.25
C GLU A 564 14.15 -28.58 15.41
N ARG A 565 12.89 -28.45 15.86
CA ARG A 565 12.28 -29.41 16.82
C ARG A 565 12.21 -30.83 16.25
N LEU A 566 11.84 -30.99 14.97
CA LEU A 566 11.82 -32.29 14.31
C LEU A 566 13.24 -32.87 14.16
N LYS A 567 14.20 -32.05 13.71
CA LYS A 567 15.61 -32.42 13.53
C LYS A 567 16.27 -32.85 14.84
N THR A 568 16.14 -32.06 15.91
CA THR A 568 16.66 -32.42 17.24
C THR A 568 16.01 -33.69 17.81
N SER A 569 14.73 -33.92 17.56
CA SER A 569 14.04 -35.19 17.90
C SER A 569 14.58 -36.38 17.09
N VAL A 570 14.82 -36.21 15.78
CA VAL A 570 15.44 -37.23 14.92
C VAL A 570 16.86 -37.54 15.41
N ASP A 571 17.67 -36.54 15.72
CA ASP A 571 19.03 -36.74 16.26
C ASP A 571 19.00 -37.45 17.63
N GLN A 572 18.00 -37.18 18.47
CA GLN A 572 17.81 -37.88 19.75
C GLN A 572 17.40 -39.34 19.54
N HIS A 573 16.47 -39.61 18.62
CA HIS A 573 16.07 -40.97 18.26
C HIS A 573 17.23 -41.74 17.61
N GLN A 574 18.04 -41.12 16.76
CA GLN A 574 19.20 -41.74 16.12
C GLN A 574 20.29 -42.11 17.14
N ARG A 575 20.57 -41.23 18.12
CA ARG A 575 21.45 -41.54 19.26
C ARG A 575 20.90 -42.72 20.09
N THR A 576 19.59 -42.72 20.36
CA THR A 576 18.92 -43.80 21.12
C THR A 576 18.95 -45.13 20.37
N LEU A 577 18.70 -45.12 19.05
CA LEU A 577 18.78 -46.30 18.17
C LEU A 577 20.19 -46.88 18.17
N SER A 578 21.22 -46.02 18.05
CA SER A 578 22.62 -46.41 18.07
C SER A 578 23.01 -47.06 19.41
N ALA A 579 22.55 -46.52 20.54
CA ALA A 579 22.76 -47.09 21.86
C ALA A 579 22.06 -48.46 22.04
N TYR A 580 20.83 -48.61 21.54
CA TYR A 580 20.16 -49.91 21.53
C TYR A 580 20.88 -50.92 20.62
N GLN A 581 21.39 -50.49 19.46
CA GLN A 581 22.12 -51.35 18.53
C GLN A 581 23.44 -51.84 19.14
N GLN A 582 24.19 -50.97 19.84
CA GLN A 582 25.37 -51.34 20.64
C GLN A 582 25.02 -52.33 21.76
N LYS A 583 23.89 -52.13 22.45
CA LYS A 583 23.42 -53.06 23.50
C LYS A 583 23.03 -54.42 22.93
N VAL A 584 22.43 -54.46 21.75
CA VAL A 584 22.11 -55.70 21.03
C VAL A 584 23.38 -56.43 20.58
N THR A 585 24.41 -55.75 20.07
CA THR A 585 25.68 -56.41 19.72
C THR A 585 26.39 -56.95 20.96
N ALA A 586 26.44 -56.20 22.06
CA ALA A 586 27.04 -56.66 23.32
C ALA A 586 26.32 -57.92 23.86
N LEU A 587 24.98 -57.93 23.88
CA LEU A 587 24.19 -59.10 24.28
C LEU A 587 24.37 -60.30 23.32
N GLN A 588 24.58 -60.06 22.03
CA GLN A 588 24.91 -61.14 21.07
C GLN A 588 26.31 -61.72 21.29
N GLU A 589 27.28 -60.91 21.69
CA GLU A 589 28.63 -61.34 22.05
C GLU A 589 28.65 -62.10 23.38
N GLU A 590 27.95 -61.61 24.40
CA GLU A 590 27.72 -62.33 25.66
C GLU A 590 27.02 -63.68 25.42
N CYS A 591 25.98 -63.70 24.58
CA CYS A 591 25.31 -64.95 24.16
C CYS A 591 26.21 -65.89 23.34
N ARG A 592 27.30 -65.41 22.71
CA ARG A 592 28.31 -66.24 22.07
C ARG A 592 29.31 -66.77 23.10
N ALA A 593 29.80 -65.93 24.00
CA ALA A 593 30.69 -66.31 25.09
C ALA A 593 30.05 -67.40 25.97
N ALA A 594 28.82 -67.19 26.46
CA ALA A 594 28.09 -68.16 27.27
C ALA A 594 27.83 -69.50 26.53
N LYS A 595 27.72 -69.49 25.19
CA LYS A 595 27.63 -70.74 24.39
C LYS A 595 28.96 -71.47 24.29
N VAL A 596 30.08 -70.74 24.19
CA VAL A 596 31.44 -71.32 24.22
C VAL A 596 31.74 -71.89 25.61
N GLU A 597 31.42 -71.16 26.68
CA GLU A 597 31.54 -71.63 28.06
C GLU A 597 30.65 -72.85 28.32
N HIS A 598 29.38 -72.83 27.89
CA HIS A 598 28.50 -74.01 28.00
C HIS A 598 29.08 -75.22 27.24
N ALA A 599 29.66 -75.02 26.05
CA ALA A 599 30.31 -76.10 25.31
C ALA A 599 31.57 -76.63 26.02
N ALA A 600 32.38 -75.75 26.60
CA ALA A 600 33.53 -76.12 27.43
C ALA A 600 33.10 -76.90 28.68
N ILE A 601 32.13 -76.39 29.45
CA ILE A 601 31.55 -77.04 30.63
C ILE A 601 30.91 -78.38 30.25
N THR A 602 30.27 -78.51 29.08
CA THR A 602 29.74 -79.79 28.59
C THR A 602 30.87 -80.79 28.31
N SER A 603 31.96 -80.36 27.67
CA SER A 603 33.15 -81.20 27.42
C SER A 603 33.84 -81.60 28.74
N GLU A 604 33.96 -80.68 29.68
CA GLU A 604 34.46 -80.94 31.03
C GLU A 604 33.54 -81.87 31.82
N PHE A 605 32.22 -81.80 31.61
CA PHE A 605 31.22 -82.66 32.25
C PHE A 605 31.20 -84.07 31.65
N GLU A 606 31.39 -84.25 30.33
CA GLU A 606 31.67 -85.58 29.76
C GLU A 606 32.99 -86.13 30.28
N SER A 607 34.04 -85.32 30.30
CA SER A 607 35.34 -85.68 30.89
C SER A 607 35.22 -85.97 32.39
N TYR A 608 34.32 -85.30 33.11
CA TYR A 608 33.99 -85.56 34.51
C TYR A 608 33.18 -86.84 34.67
N LYS A 609 32.20 -87.13 33.80
CA LYS A 609 31.48 -88.41 33.80
C LYS A 609 32.42 -89.59 33.52
N VAL A 610 33.38 -89.45 32.61
CA VAL A 610 34.44 -90.46 32.40
C VAL A 610 35.33 -90.60 33.65
N ARG A 611 35.78 -89.47 34.24
CA ARG A 611 36.54 -89.47 35.51
C ARG A 611 35.75 -90.08 36.66
N VAL A 612 34.46 -89.80 36.80
CA VAL A 612 33.56 -90.34 37.83
C VAL A 612 33.21 -91.79 37.58
N HIS A 613 33.08 -92.24 36.34
CA HIS A 613 32.91 -93.66 36.04
C HIS A 613 34.17 -94.45 36.46
N ASN A 614 35.37 -93.92 36.17
CA ASN A 614 36.63 -94.46 36.65
C ASN A 614 36.79 -94.36 38.18
N VAL A 615 36.36 -93.25 38.79
CA VAL A 615 36.49 -93.03 40.25
C VAL A 615 35.43 -93.81 41.03
N LEU A 616 34.22 -94.07 40.52
CA LEU A 616 33.25 -95.00 41.12
C LEU A 616 33.75 -96.45 41.04
N LYS A 617 34.49 -96.79 39.98
CA LYS A 617 35.22 -98.06 39.85
C LYS A 617 36.37 -98.19 40.87
N GLN A 618 36.83 -97.09 41.48
CA GLN A 618 37.87 -97.05 42.52
C GLN A 618 37.33 -96.78 43.95
N LYS A 619 36.23 -96.02 44.10
CA LYS A 619 35.64 -95.58 45.38
C LYS A 619 34.61 -96.56 45.97
N LYS A 620 34.66 -97.84 45.61
CA LYS A 620 33.97 -98.90 46.38
C LYS A 620 34.72 -99.23 47.70
N ASN A 621 35.24 -98.23 48.39
CA ASN A 621 36.02 -98.38 49.64
C ASN A 621 35.99 -97.10 50.53
N LYS A 622 35.14 -97.17 51.56
CA LYS A 622 35.16 -96.41 52.84
C LYS A 622 35.07 -94.87 52.81
N SER A 623 34.91 -94.32 54.02
CA SER A 623 34.19 -93.08 54.36
C SER A 623 34.55 -92.61 55.80
N VAL A 624 33.84 -91.59 56.31
CA VAL A 624 33.90 -90.96 57.67
C VAL A 624 35.08 -89.97 57.81
N PHE A 625 34.94 -88.66 58.11
CA PHE A 625 34.10 -87.79 59.01
C PHE A 625 34.74 -87.44 60.38
N GLN A 626 34.35 -86.26 60.90
CA GLN A 626 34.58 -85.66 62.24
C GLN A 626 35.77 -84.69 62.43
N VAL A 627 35.56 -83.40 62.08
CA VAL A 627 36.23 -82.22 62.67
C VAL A 627 35.23 -81.03 62.69
N GLU A 628 34.21 -81.09 63.55
CA GLU A 628 32.96 -80.32 63.33
C GLU A 628 32.66 -79.23 64.41
N THR A 629 33.51 -79.09 65.44
CA THR A 629 33.19 -78.29 66.64
C THR A 629 33.88 -76.92 66.77
N GLU A 630 35.07 -76.71 66.22
CA GLU A 630 35.74 -75.38 66.26
C GLU A 630 35.44 -74.54 65.00
N GLU A 631 35.31 -75.18 63.84
CA GLU A 631 34.88 -74.49 62.61
C GLU A 631 33.50 -73.83 62.79
N ALA A 632 32.57 -74.52 63.44
CA ALA A 632 31.24 -74.01 63.78
C ALA A 632 31.27 -72.74 64.67
N LYS A 633 32.34 -72.50 65.42
CA LYS A 633 32.49 -71.30 66.26
C LYS A 633 33.02 -70.11 65.45
N GLN A 634 34.05 -70.32 64.62
CA GLN A 634 34.53 -69.28 63.71
C GLN A 634 33.47 -68.91 62.66
N GLU A 635 32.69 -69.90 62.20
CA GLU A 635 31.59 -69.68 61.27
C GLU A 635 30.46 -68.88 61.91
N ARG A 636 30.15 -69.11 63.19
CA ARG A 636 29.21 -68.24 63.92
C ARG A 636 29.67 -66.78 63.94
N GLU A 637 30.94 -66.50 64.23
CA GLU A 637 31.47 -65.13 64.22
C GLU A 637 31.46 -64.50 62.81
N ARG A 638 31.71 -65.29 61.75
CA ARG A 638 31.53 -64.84 60.36
C ARG A 638 30.08 -64.52 60.02
N LEU A 639 29.14 -65.38 60.43
CA LEU A 639 27.71 -65.18 60.23
C LEU A 639 27.18 -63.96 61.00
N GLU A 640 27.71 -63.70 62.20
CA GLU A 640 27.36 -62.52 63.01
C GLU A 640 27.85 -61.21 62.35
N MET A 641 29.10 -61.18 61.86
CA MET A 641 29.60 -60.06 61.02
C MET A 641 28.80 -59.89 59.72
N LEU A 642 28.41 -60.98 59.06
CA LEU A 642 27.59 -60.94 57.85
C LEU A 642 26.18 -60.40 58.14
N VAL A 643 25.58 -60.79 59.26
CA VAL A 643 24.29 -60.27 59.74
C VAL A 643 24.36 -58.76 60.00
N ASP A 644 25.43 -58.27 60.64
CA ASP A 644 25.59 -56.82 60.86
C ASP A 644 25.85 -56.06 59.55
N GLN A 645 26.63 -56.63 58.62
CA GLN A 645 26.81 -56.04 57.29
C GLN A 645 25.50 -56.04 56.46
N LEU A 646 24.61 -57.02 56.68
CA LEU A 646 23.27 -57.06 56.10
C LEU A 646 22.32 -56.04 56.77
N LYS A 647 22.42 -55.81 58.09
CA LYS A 647 21.67 -54.73 58.78
C LYS A 647 22.04 -53.37 58.22
N ILE A 648 23.33 -53.09 58.02
CA ILE A 648 23.80 -51.83 57.42
C ILE A 648 23.22 -51.66 56.01
N LYS A 649 23.37 -52.67 55.13
CA LYS A 649 22.79 -52.65 53.78
C LYS A 649 21.25 -52.51 53.76
N LEU A 650 20.56 -53.09 54.75
CA LEU A 650 19.11 -52.92 54.91
C LEU A 650 18.75 -51.48 55.33
N GLN A 651 19.50 -50.87 56.25
CA GLN A 651 19.31 -49.48 56.64
C GLN A 651 19.62 -48.52 55.48
N ASP A 652 20.71 -48.75 54.74
CA ASP A 652 21.07 -47.95 53.57
C ASP A 652 20.02 -48.04 52.46
N THR A 653 19.52 -49.24 52.16
CA THR A 653 18.44 -49.42 51.17
C THR A 653 17.11 -48.85 51.64
N GLN A 654 16.80 -48.88 52.94
CA GLN A 654 15.62 -48.22 53.51
C GLN A 654 15.73 -46.69 53.48
N ASN A 655 16.92 -46.13 53.77
CA ASN A 655 17.20 -44.69 53.64
C ASN A 655 17.06 -44.24 52.18
N ASN A 656 17.66 -44.98 51.24
CA ASN A 656 17.54 -44.71 49.80
C ASN A 656 16.09 -44.83 49.32
N LEU A 657 15.32 -45.81 49.81
CA LEU A 657 13.89 -45.90 49.50
C LEU A 657 13.12 -44.67 50.02
N GLN A 658 13.43 -44.19 51.22
CA GLN A 658 12.80 -42.99 51.78
C GLN A 658 13.13 -41.72 50.96
N ILE A 659 14.36 -41.58 50.47
CA ILE A 659 14.78 -40.50 49.57
C ILE A 659 13.97 -40.58 48.27
N ASN A 660 14.00 -41.73 47.57
CA ASN A 660 13.24 -41.94 46.33
C ASN A 660 11.73 -41.69 46.48
N VAL A 661 11.14 -42.03 47.64
CA VAL A 661 9.72 -41.74 47.93
C VAL A 661 9.48 -40.24 48.08
N SER A 662 10.38 -39.49 48.72
CA SER A 662 10.27 -38.04 48.82
C SER A 662 10.45 -37.32 47.48
N GLU A 663 11.39 -37.78 46.63
CA GLU A 663 11.59 -37.27 45.27
C GLU A 663 10.39 -37.56 44.35
N LEU A 664 9.79 -38.75 44.48
CA LEU A 664 8.56 -39.09 43.77
C LEU A 664 7.37 -38.23 44.23
N GLN A 665 7.30 -37.88 45.52
CA GLN A 665 6.28 -36.99 46.06
C GLN A 665 6.46 -35.53 45.58
N THR A 666 7.69 -35.01 45.52
CA THR A 666 7.95 -33.68 44.94
C THR A 666 7.61 -33.66 43.45
N LEU A 667 8.05 -34.65 42.68
CA LEU A 667 7.77 -34.76 41.25
C LEU A 667 6.26 -34.87 40.96
N GLN A 668 5.49 -35.57 41.80
CA GLN A 668 4.02 -35.58 41.72
C GLN A 668 3.40 -34.20 41.98
N SER A 669 3.93 -33.44 42.94
CA SER A 669 3.43 -32.07 43.21
C SER A 669 3.79 -31.08 42.10
N GLU A 670 4.97 -31.22 41.49
CA GLU A 670 5.39 -30.45 40.31
C GLU A 670 4.52 -30.78 39.10
N HIS A 671 4.25 -32.06 38.84
CA HIS A 671 3.35 -32.50 37.78
C HIS A 671 1.93 -31.95 37.96
N HIS A 672 1.39 -31.97 39.18
CA HIS A 672 0.08 -31.39 39.46
C HIS A 672 0.06 -29.86 39.21
N THR A 673 1.08 -29.15 39.69
CA THR A 673 1.23 -27.70 39.50
C THR A 673 1.38 -27.32 38.03
N LEU A 674 2.13 -28.12 37.25
CA LEU A 674 2.31 -27.93 35.82
C LEU A 674 1.00 -28.21 35.05
N LEU A 675 0.25 -29.23 35.44
CA LEU A 675 -1.06 -29.56 34.86
C LEU A 675 -2.09 -28.46 35.15
N GLU A 676 -2.12 -27.92 36.38
CA GLU A 676 -2.97 -26.77 36.72
C GLU A 676 -2.58 -25.53 35.90
N ARG A 677 -1.28 -25.23 35.77
CA ARG A 677 -0.79 -24.13 34.93
C ARG A 677 -1.16 -24.31 33.45
N HIS A 678 -1.09 -25.55 32.93
CA HIS A 678 -1.48 -25.85 31.55
C HIS A 678 -2.99 -25.70 31.35
N ASN A 679 -3.81 -26.23 32.26
CA ASN A 679 -5.28 -26.07 32.21
C ASN A 679 -5.68 -24.59 32.29
N LYS A 680 -5.03 -23.80 33.14
CA LYS A 680 -5.26 -22.35 33.24
C LYS A 680 -4.86 -21.62 31.95
N MET A 681 -3.69 -21.93 31.37
CA MET A 681 -3.28 -21.39 30.07
C MET A 681 -4.29 -21.72 28.97
N LEU A 682 -4.77 -22.97 28.92
CA LEU A 682 -5.78 -23.41 27.96
C LEU A 682 -7.09 -22.65 28.14
N GLN A 683 -7.55 -22.45 29.37
CA GLN A 683 -8.74 -21.65 29.68
C GLN A 683 -8.58 -20.17 29.29
N GLU A 684 -7.41 -19.57 29.53
CA GLU A 684 -7.10 -18.20 29.10
C GLU A 684 -7.06 -18.07 27.57
N THR A 685 -6.49 -19.05 26.86
CA THR A 685 -6.48 -19.10 25.40
C THR A 685 -7.90 -19.23 24.83
N VAL A 686 -8.71 -20.16 25.34
CA VAL A 686 -10.11 -20.34 24.91
C VAL A 686 -10.95 -19.09 25.20
N SER A 687 -10.72 -18.40 26.32
CA SER A 687 -11.40 -17.15 26.64
C SER A 687 -11.03 -16.03 25.65
N LYS A 688 -9.73 -15.88 25.34
CA LYS A 688 -9.25 -14.91 24.33
C LYS A 688 -9.75 -15.24 22.92
N GLU A 689 -9.84 -16.51 22.56
CA GLU A 689 -10.41 -16.94 21.29
C GLU A 689 -11.91 -16.59 21.20
N ALA A 690 -12.68 -16.78 22.28
CA ALA A 690 -14.08 -16.38 22.35
C ALA A 690 -14.25 -14.85 22.21
N GLU A 691 -13.44 -14.04 22.92
CA GLU A 691 -13.43 -12.58 22.77
C GLU A 691 -13.10 -12.13 21.35
N LEU A 692 -12.14 -12.78 20.68
CA LEU A 692 -11.76 -12.44 19.30
C LEU A 692 -12.86 -12.83 18.31
N ARG A 693 -13.51 -13.99 18.52
CA ARG A 693 -14.70 -14.41 17.73
C ARG A 693 -15.87 -13.44 17.90
N GLU A 694 -16.12 -12.96 19.12
CA GLU A 694 -17.16 -11.96 19.40
C GLU A 694 -16.86 -10.64 18.70
N LYS A 695 -15.65 -10.10 18.87
CA LYS A 695 -15.20 -8.86 18.18
C LYS A 695 -15.31 -8.98 16.65
N LEU A 696 -14.94 -10.12 16.07
CA LEU A 696 -15.08 -10.38 14.64
C LEU A 696 -16.55 -10.40 14.19
N CYS A 697 -17.45 -11.03 14.97
CA CYS A 697 -18.88 -11.02 14.68
C CYS A 697 -19.48 -9.61 14.79
N SER A 698 -19.07 -8.81 15.79
CA SER A 698 -19.47 -7.41 15.93
C SER A 698 -19.05 -6.59 14.70
N MET A 699 -17.77 -6.62 14.33
CA MET A 699 -17.26 -5.89 13.16
C MET A 699 -17.88 -6.38 11.85
N GLN A 700 -18.18 -7.69 11.72
CA GLN A 700 -18.90 -8.21 10.56
C GLN A 700 -20.32 -7.65 10.47
N SER A 701 -21.04 -7.55 11.60
CA SER A 701 -22.39 -6.97 11.65
C SER A 701 -22.41 -5.47 11.33
N GLU A 702 -21.41 -4.71 11.82
CA GLU A 702 -21.19 -3.31 11.51
C GLU A 702 -20.86 -3.11 10.02
N ASN A 703 -19.98 -3.95 9.46
CA ASN A 703 -19.64 -3.93 8.04
C ASN A 703 -20.86 -4.22 7.14
N MET A 704 -21.76 -5.12 7.57
CA MET A 704 -23.03 -5.37 6.88
C MET A 704 -24.01 -4.20 7.00
N MET A 705 -24.08 -3.53 8.17
CA MET A 705 -24.88 -2.31 8.37
C MET A 705 -24.40 -1.19 7.44
N MET A 706 -23.10 -0.87 7.47
CA MET A 706 -22.48 0.16 6.62
C MET A 706 -22.65 -0.14 5.12
N LYS A 707 -22.54 -1.40 4.70
CA LYS A 707 -22.83 -1.81 3.32
C LYS A 707 -24.30 -1.61 2.94
N SER A 708 -25.24 -1.95 3.84
CA SER A 708 -26.68 -1.68 3.64
C SER A 708 -26.97 -0.18 3.50
N GLU A 709 -26.42 0.65 4.38
CA GLU A 709 -26.59 2.11 4.34
C GLU A 709 -25.97 2.74 3.08
N HIS A 710 -24.80 2.26 2.67
CA HIS A 710 -24.17 2.68 1.41
C HIS A 710 -25.03 2.30 0.20
N VAL A 711 -25.53 1.06 0.13
CA VAL A 711 -26.43 0.60 -0.96
C VAL A 711 -27.74 1.41 -0.98
N GLN A 712 -28.32 1.73 0.18
CA GLN A 712 -29.50 2.60 0.27
C GLN A 712 -29.21 4.03 -0.21
N THR A 713 -28.05 4.59 0.16
CA THR A 713 -27.61 5.94 -0.25
C THR A 713 -27.36 6.01 -1.76
N VAL A 714 -26.68 5.01 -2.33
CA VAL A 714 -26.47 4.86 -3.78
C VAL A 714 -27.81 4.69 -4.50
N GLY A 715 -28.74 3.90 -3.96
CA GLY A 715 -30.09 3.73 -4.50
C GLY A 715 -30.88 5.05 -4.54
N HIS A 716 -30.82 5.82 -3.45
CA HIS A 716 -31.44 7.16 -3.37
C HIS A 716 -30.85 8.11 -4.42
N LEU A 717 -29.52 8.26 -4.46
CA LEU A 717 -28.83 9.10 -5.45
C LEU A 717 -29.08 8.66 -6.89
N THR A 718 -29.20 7.35 -7.14
CA THR A 718 -29.55 6.81 -8.46
C THR A 718 -30.98 7.21 -8.86
N SER A 719 -31.95 7.07 -7.96
CA SER A 719 -33.34 7.47 -8.21
C SER A 719 -33.49 8.98 -8.46
N GLN A 720 -32.74 9.80 -7.71
CA GLN A 720 -32.70 11.26 -7.90
C GLN A 720 -32.11 11.64 -9.26
N ASN A 721 -31.02 10.98 -9.67
CA ASN A 721 -30.43 11.14 -11.00
C ASN A 721 -31.38 10.69 -12.12
N GLU A 722 -32.15 9.61 -11.93
CA GLU A 722 -33.14 9.17 -12.90
C GLU A 722 -34.30 10.16 -13.05
N VAL A 723 -34.82 10.70 -11.95
CA VAL A 723 -35.85 11.76 -11.98
C VAL A 723 -35.34 13.01 -12.70
N LEU A 724 -34.10 13.45 -12.44
CA LEU A 724 -33.48 14.58 -13.13
C LEU A 724 -33.28 14.29 -14.63
N ARG A 725 -32.76 13.11 -14.99
CA ARG A 725 -32.60 12.68 -16.40
C ARG A 725 -33.94 12.62 -17.14
N ASN A 726 -35.01 12.19 -16.48
CA ASN A 726 -36.35 12.16 -17.07
C ASN A 726 -36.92 13.57 -17.23
N SER A 727 -36.77 14.46 -16.24
CA SER A 727 -37.11 15.89 -16.36
C SER A 727 -36.41 16.57 -17.55
N PHE A 728 -35.09 16.37 -17.72
CA PHE A 728 -34.37 16.91 -18.88
C PHE A 728 -34.83 16.27 -20.20
N ARG A 729 -35.14 14.96 -20.22
CA ARG A 729 -35.71 14.28 -21.40
C ARG A 729 -37.05 14.88 -21.80
N ASP A 730 -37.90 15.24 -20.83
CA ASP A 730 -39.19 15.89 -21.09
C ASP A 730 -39.06 17.34 -21.53
N GLN A 731 -38.10 18.10 -20.99
CA GLN A 731 -37.78 19.44 -21.50
C GLN A 731 -37.28 19.40 -22.95
N VAL A 732 -36.42 18.43 -23.31
CA VAL A 732 -35.96 18.22 -24.70
C VAL A 732 -37.14 17.82 -25.60
N ARG A 733 -38.00 16.89 -25.18
CA ARG A 733 -39.23 16.54 -25.94
C ARG A 733 -40.14 17.75 -26.15
N HIS A 734 -40.34 18.58 -25.13
CA HIS A 734 -41.17 19.78 -25.25
C HIS A 734 -40.58 20.79 -26.23
N LEU A 735 -39.26 21.03 -26.18
CA LEU A 735 -38.58 21.93 -27.12
C LEU A 735 -38.60 21.40 -28.56
N GLN A 736 -38.46 20.09 -28.76
CA GLN A 736 -38.60 19.45 -30.08
C GLN A 736 -40.04 19.60 -30.62
N GLU A 737 -41.05 19.45 -29.77
CA GLU A 737 -42.46 19.58 -30.12
C GLU A 737 -42.85 21.04 -30.43
N GLU A 738 -42.36 22.03 -29.68
CA GLU A 738 -42.54 23.44 -30.03
C GLU A 738 -41.81 23.79 -31.33
N HIS A 739 -40.59 23.26 -31.53
CA HIS A 739 -39.88 23.46 -32.79
C HIS A 739 -40.68 22.88 -33.97
N ARG A 740 -41.21 21.65 -33.84
CA ARG A 740 -42.08 21.03 -34.85
C ARG A 740 -43.30 21.91 -35.17
N LYS A 741 -44.00 22.45 -34.16
CA LYS A 741 -45.11 23.40 -34.36
C LYS A 741 -44.67 24.67 -35.09
N THR A 742 -43.53 25.26 -34.72
CA THR A 742 -43.03 26.47 -35.40
C THR A 742 -42.70 26.19 -36.87
N VAL A 743 -42.06 25.06 -37.18
CA VAL A 743 -41.79 24.62 -38.56
C VAL A 743 -43.11 24.39 -39.32
N GLU A 744 -44.10 23.74 -38.73
CA GLU A 744 -45.41 23.52 -39.36
C GLU A 744 -46.16 24.83 -39.64
N THR A 745 -46.12 25.82 -38.72
CA THR A 745 -46.72 27.14 -38.98
C THR A 745 -45.97 27.94 -40.06
N LEU A 746 -44.63 27.86 -40.10
CA LEU A 746 -43.83 28.48 -41.16
C LEU A 746 -44.05 27.81 -42.52
N GLN A 747 -44.19 26.47 -42.55
CA GLN A 747 -44.55 25.72 -43.75
C GLN A 747 -45.93 26.13 -44.29
N GLN A 748 -46.93 26.28 -43.41
CA GLN A 748 -48.26 26.78 -43.78
C GLN A 748 -48.22 28.22 -44.30
N GLN A 749 -47.38 29.09 -43.71
CA GLN A 749 -47.18 30.46 -44.21
C GLN A 749 -46.51 30.48 -45.59
N LEU A 750 -45.47 29.66 -45.79
CA LEU A 750 -44.82 29.49 -47.09
C LEU A 750 -45.81 29.04 -48.15
N SER A 751 -46.55 27.95 -47.94
CA SER A 751 -47.53 27.48 -48.93
C SER A 751 -48.67 28.47 -49.20
N LYS A 752 -49.01 29.33 -48.22
CA LYS A 752 -49.95 30.45 -48.44
C LYS A 752 -49.35 31.55 -49.32
N VAL A 753 -48.07 31.90 -49.12
CA VAL A 753 -47.35 32.87 -49.96
C VAL A 753 -47.10 32.32 -51.36
N GLU A 754 -46.74 31.04 -51.49
CA GLU A 754 -46.60 30.34 -52.78
C GLU A 754 -47.91 30.35 -53.58
N ALA A 755 -49.04 30.08 -52.93
CA ALA A 755 -50.37 30.18 -53.56
C ALA A 755 -50.68 31.61 -54.04
N GLN A 756 -50.33 32.63 -53.25
CA GLN A 756 -50.47 34.04 -53.65
C GLN A 756 -49.55 34.42 -54.82
N LEU A 757 -48.32 33.91 -54.84
CA LEU A 757 -47.35 34.10 -55.93
C LEU A 757 -47.82 33.43 -57.22
N LEU A 758 -48.39 32.22 -57.14
CA LEU A 758 -49.00 31.52 -58.27
C LEU A 758 -50.23 32.27 -58.81
N GLN A 759 -51.07 32.82 -57.92
CA GLN A 759 -52.20 33.66 -58.32
C GLN A 759 -51.73 34.93 -59.04
N LEU A 760 -50.82 35.70 -58.45
CA LEU A 760 -50.23 36.90 -59.07
C LEU A 760 -49.56 36.60 -60.43
N LYS A 761 -48.88 35.46 -60.54
CA LYS A 761 -48.28 34.99 -61.81
C LYS A 761 -49.34 34.68 -62.87
N SER A 762 -50.48 34.09 -62.49
CA SER A 762 -51.61 33.88 -63.40
C SER A 762 -52.23 35.20 -63.87
N GLU A 763 -52.41 36.17 -62.97
CA GLU A 763 -53.00 37.48 -63.27
C GLU A 763 -52.06 38.34 -64.16
N SER A 764 -50.75 38.28 -63.92
CA SER A 764 -49.73 38.99 -64.71
C SER A 764 -49.64 38.54 -66.17
N THR A 765 -50.06 37.31 -66.49
CA THR A 765 -49.93 36.72 -67.83
C THR A 765 -51.07 37.12 -68.78
N THR A 766 -52.09 37.85 -68.29
CA THR A 766 -53.29 38.21 -69.08
C THR A 766 -53.30 39.66 -69.58
N LYS A 767 -52.29 40.49 -69.24
CA LYS A 767 -52.24 41.91 -69.62
C LYS A 767 -50.86 42.37 -70.10
N ILE A 768 -50.56 42.16 -71.38
CA ILE A 768 -49.84 43.05 -72.32
C ILE A 768 -49.65 42.27 -73.63
N GLY A 769 -50.00 42.87 -74.76
CA GLY A 769 -49.83 42.23 -76.07
C GLY A 769 -49.84 43.25 -77.21
N SER A 770 -48.96 43.04 -78.19
CA SER A 770 -48.64 43.94 -79.32
C SER A 770 -47.92 45.26 -78.91
N ALA A 771 -47.07 45.88 -79.73
CA ALA A 771 -46.74 45.58 -81.14
C ALA A 771 -45.31 46.00 -81.54
N SER A 772 -44.86 45.46 -82.69
CA SER A 772 -44.03 46.12 -83.73
C SER A 772 -42.49 46.03 -83.75
N SER A 773 -42.01 45.36 -84.81
CA SER A 773 -40.96 45.80 -85.75
C SER A 773 -39.44 45.72 -85.46
N HIS A 774 -38.85 44.64 -85.98
CA HIS A 774 -37.64 44.58 -86.85
C HIS A 774 -36.24 45.12 -86.46
N GLN A 775 -35.28 44.18 -86.57
CA GLN A 775 -33.84 44.22 -86.92
C GLN A 775 -33.40 45.25 -88.00
N PRO A 776 -32.08 45.53 -88.25
CA PRO A 776 -30.94 44.58 -88.17
C PRO A 776 -29.49 45.06 -87.79
N VAL A 777 -28.59 44.09 -87.47
CA VAL A 777 -27.14 44.00 -87.89
C VAL A 777 -26.17 45.15 -87.46
N LYS A 778 -24.98 44.95 -86.84
CA LYS A 778 -24.06 43.79 -86.71
C LYS A 778 -22.96 44.02 -85.63
N ASN A 779 -22.20 42.95 -85.30
CA ASN A 779 -20.76 42.86 -84.94
C ASN A 779 -20.30 42.58 -83.48
N LEU A 780 -19.53 41.48 -83.35
CA LEU A 780 -18.42 41.14 -82.43
C LEU A 780 -18.63 41.15 -80.88
N ARG A 781 -18.07 40.23 -80.08
CA ARG A 781 -17.44 38.89 -80.32
C ARG A 781 -17.28 38.13 -78.98
N GLU A 782 -17.64 36.83 -78.95
CA GLU A 782 -17.22 35.68 -78.07
C GLU A 782 -16.80 35.93 -76.59
N LYS A 783 -17.21 35.16 -75.57
CA LYS A 783 -17.49 33.69 -75.47
C LYS A 783 -18.80 33.46 -74.66
N ARG A 784 -19.61 32.40 -74.80
CA ARG A 784 -19.47 30.98 -75.23
C ARG A 784 -19.02 30.01 -74.11
N ASN A 785 -19.99 29.39 -73.44
CA ASN A 785 -19.82 28.18 -72.63
C ASN A 785 -20.23 26.95 -73.46
N THR A 786 -19.30 26.05 -73.75
CA THR A 786 -19.58 24.69 -74.27
C THR A 786 -18.37 23.79 -74.02
N ASP A 787 -18.60 22.67 -73.33
CA ASP A 787 -17.90 21.38 -73.24
C ASP A 787 -16.50 21.21 -73.89
N LEU A 788 -15.49 20.83 -73.08
CA LEU A 788 -14.87 19.48 -73.05
C LEU A 788 -13.78 19.39 -71.93
N PRO A 789 -13.32 18.19 -71.50
CA PRO A 789 -12.37 18.02 -70.40
C PRO A 789 -10.91 17.75 -70.85
N LEU A 790 -9.93 18.04 -69.97
CA LEU A 790 -8.65 17.32 -69.86
C LEU A 790 -8.02 17.55 -68.46
N LEU A 791 -7.08 16.66 -68.10
CA LEU A 791 -6.17 16.64 -66.94
C LEU A 791 -5.57 18.03 -66.58
N ASP A 792 -5.14 18.34 -65.34
CA ASP A 792 -4.69 17.48 -64.22
C ASP A 792 -4.73 18.29 -62.87
N MET A 793 -4.37 17.85 -61.64
CA MET A 793 -3.73 16.65 -61.08
C MET A 793 -4.11 16.46 -59.57
N HIS A 794 -4.19 15.21 -59.10
CA HIS A 794 -4.14 14.67 -57.71
C HIS A 794 -5.03 15.20 -56.55
N CYS A 795 -5.68 14.21 -55.89
CA CYS A 795 -5.69 13.89 -54.45
C CYS A 795 -5.97 14.98 -53.38
N GLY A 796 -6.88 14.79 -52.41
CA GLY A 796 -7.67 13.59 -52.12
C GLY A 796 -8.59 13.75 -50.91
N THR A 797 -9.11 12.63 -50.41
CA THR A 797 -10.03 12.51 -49.27
C THR A 797 -9.53 13.24 -48.02
N ARG A 798 -10.43 13.86 -47.24
CA ARG A 798 -10.14 14.21 -45.84
C ARG A 798 -11.24 13.70 -44.93
N GLU A 799 -10.87 12.68 -44.17
CA GLU A 799 -11.63 12.02 -43.12
C GLU A 799 -11.36 12.74 -41.77
N GLU A 800 -11.90 12.22 -40.67
CA GLU A 800 -11.57 12.69 -39.31
C GLU A 800 -10.07 12.45 -39.00
N GLY A 801 -9.50 13.30 -38.14
CA GLY A 801 -8.08 13.19 -37.76
C GLY A 801 -7.67 14.24 -36.74
N GLU A 802 -7.24 13.77 -35.58
CA GLU A 802 -6.70 14.57 -34.48
C GLU A 802 -5.23 14.96 -34.73
N GLY A 803 -4.70 15.91 -33.95
CA GLY A 803 -3.26 16.05 -33.73
C GLY A 803 -2.50 17.06 -34.60
N MET A 804 -2.11 18.17 -33.96
CA MET A 804 -0.81 18.90 -33.99
C MET A 804 -1.10 20.29 -33.38
N GLU A 805 -0.45 20.82 -32.34
CA GLU A 805 1.00 20.92 -32.06
C GLU A 805 1.82 21.49 -33.23
N THR A 806 2.21 22.76 -33.14
CA THR A 806 3.59 23.27 -33.34
C THR A 806 3.57 24.80 -33.29
N THR A 807 4.59 25.39 -32.63
CA THR A 807 5.21 26.72 -32.90
C THR A 807 4.29 27.98 -32.89
N ASP A 808 4.70 29.13 -32.35
CA ASP A 808 6.01 29.78 -32.52
C ASP A 808 6.58 30.46 -31.25
N THR A 809 7.85 30.82 -31.35
CA THR A 809 8.70 31.42 -30.30
C THR A 809 8.74 32.94 -30.32
N GLU A 810 9.05 33.52 -29.15
CA GLU A 810 9.80 34.78 -28.94
C GLU A 810 9.56 36.03 -29.81
N SER A 811 9.23 37.15 -29.17
CA SER A 811 9.84 38.45 -29.50
C SER A 811 9.70 39.48 -28.36
N VAL A 812 10.78 40.20 -28.08
CA VAL A 812 10.87 41.30 -27.10
C VAL A 812 11.18 42.61 -27.83
N SER A 813 10.44 43.70 -27.58
CA SER A 813 11.00 45.06 -27.45
C SER A 813 9.98 46.20 -27.30
N SER A 814 10.24 47.06 -26.31
CA SER A 814 10.21 48.53 -26.35
C SER A 814 8.92 49.33 -26.60
N ALA A 815 8.90 50.52 -25.98
CA ALA A 815 7.89 51.56 -26.18
C ALA A 815 8.15 52.43 -27.43
N GLY A 816 7.09 53.01 -27.99
CA GLY A 816 7.13 53.99 -29.08
C GLY A 816 5.97 54.99 -28.96
N THR A 817 6.24 56.28 -29.21
CA THR A 817 5.34 57.38 -28.82
C THR A 817 4.67 58.06 -30.03
N HIS A 818 3.36 58.34 -29.91
CA HIS A 818 2.60 59.28 -30.76
C HIS A 818 2.42 58.81 -32.24
N ILE A 819 1.52 59.34 -33.10
CA ILE A 819 1.09 60.73 -33.37
C ILE A 819 -0.43 60.81 -33.66
N GLN A 820 -1.07 61.94 -33.30
CA GLN A 820 -2.40 62.36 -33.79
C GLN A 820 -2.28 63.49 -34.84
N SER A 821 -3.29 63.65 -35.70
CA SER A 821 -3.19 64.57 -36.87
C SER A 821 -3.17 66.06 -36.48
N LEU A 822 -2.27 66.81 -37.13
CA LEU A 822 -1.99 68.23 -36.86
C LEU A 822 -3.16 69.17 -37.19
N GLU A 823 -4.03 68.84 -38.15
CA GLU A 823 -5.15 69.70 -38.57
C GLU A 823 -6.25 69.81 -37.51
N GLN A 824 -6.36 68.83 -36.62
CA GLN A 824 -7.42 68.74 -35.62
C GLN A 824 -7.15 69.59 -34.35
N LEU A 825 -5.96 70.22 -34.27
CA LEU A 825 -5.47 70.94 -33.09
C LEU A 825 -5.34 72.47 -33.29
N LEU A 826 -5.59 72.98 -34.50
CA LEU A 826 -5.35 74.39 -34.86
C LEU A 826 -6.60 75.16 -35.34
N ASN A 827 -7.78 74.53 -35.37
CA ASN A 827 -9.00 75.16 -35.89
C ASN A 827 -10.10 75.32 -34.80
N SER A 828 -10.51 76.56 -34.56
CA SER A 828 -11.68 77.02 -33.77
C SER A 828 -11.70 76.83 -32.24
N SER A 829 -10.82 77.57 -31.57
CA SER A 829 -11.14 78.63 -30.58
C SER A 829 -12.35 78.54 -29.62
N GLU A 830 -12.03 78.60 -28.32
CA GLU A 830 -12.66 79.37 -27.24
C GLU A 830 -14.20 79.55 -27.17
N THR A 831 -14.82 78.95 -26.15
CA THR A 831 -15.60 79.76 -25.18
C THR A 831 -15.53 79.15 -23.76
N LYS A 832 -15.58 80.00 -22.73
CA LYS A 832 -15.25 79.70 -21.32
C LYS A 832 -16.41 79.00 -20.58
N LEU A 833 -16.12 78.07 -19.67
CA LEU A 833 -16.45 78.14 -18.23
C LEU A 833 -15.87 76.94 -17.43
N GLU A 834 -15.90 77.06 -16.10
CA GLU A 834 -15.11 76.36 -15.05
C GLU A 834 -14.91 74.82 -15.12
N PRO A 835 -13.75 74.30 -14.64
CA PRO A 835 -13.50 72.88 -14.45
C PRO A 835 -13.92 72.37 -13.04
N PRO A 836 -14.49 71.14 -12.92
CA PRO A 836 -14.66 70.47 -11.63
C PRO A 836 -13.31 70.09 -10.99
N LEU A 837 -13.08 70.56 -9.75
CA LEU A 837 -11.81 70.41 -9.04
C LEU A 837 -11.63 69.00 -8.46
N TRP A 838 -11.02 68.08 -9.22
CA TRP A 838 -10.57 66.78 -8.72
C TRP A 838 -9.26 66.87 -7.91
N HIS A 839 -9.25 67.67 -6.84
CA HIS A 839 -8.16 67.72 -5.86
C HIS A 839 -8.58 67.07 -4.55
N ALA A 840 -8.33 65.76 -4.46
CA ALA A 840 -8.06 65.10 -3.19
C ALA A 840 -6.54 65.07 -3.02
N ASP A 841 -5.99 66.14 -2.44
CA ASP A 841 -4.54 66.28 -2.23
C ASP A 841 -4.06 65.29 -1.15
N PHE A 842 -3.76 64.05 -1.55
CA PHE A 842 -3.06 63.10 -0.69
C PHE A 842 -1.75 63.71 -0.21
N THR A 843 -1.53 63.69 1.10
CA THR A 843 -0.28 64.23 1.65
C THR A 843 0.92 63.41 1.16
N LYS A 844 2.09 64.05 1.10
CA LYS A 844 3.33 63.39 0.64
C LYS A 844 3.63 62.14 1.46
N GLU A 845 3.40 62.20 2.77
CA GLU A 845 3.51 61.08 3.70
C GLU A 845 2.50 59.96 3.41
N GLU A 846 1.23 60.25 3.10
CA GLU A 846 0.24 59.22 2.72
C GLU A 846 0.58 58.55 1.38
N LEU A 847 1.04 59.32 0.38
CA LEU A 847 1.51 58.79 -0.89
C LEU A 847 2.76 57.92 -0.71
N MET A 848 3.71 58.36 0.11
CA MET A 848 4.93 57.62 0.45
C MET A 848 4.62 56.37 1.29
N GLN A 849 3.60 56.43 2.17
CA GLN A 849 3.13 55.28 2.95
C GLN A 849 2.44 54.26 2.05
N LYS A 850 1.50 54.68 1.18
CA LYS A 850 0.85 53.81 0.18
C LYS A 850 1.84 53.23 -0.81
N LEU A 851 2.84 54.00 -1.24
CA LEU A 851 3.94 53.50 -2.07
C LEU A 851 4.70 52.42 -1.29
N SER A 852 5.11 52.69 -0.05
CA SER A 852 5.86 51.72 0.77
C SER A 852 5.08 50.44 1.08
N SER A 853 3.75 50.50 1.27
CA SER A 853 2.92 49.31 1.45
C SER A 853 2.74 48.54 0.15
N THR A 854 2.62 49.24 -0.99
CA THR A 854 2.53 48.62 -2.32
C THR A 854 3.85 47.96 -2.70
N THR A 855 4.99 48.61 -2.45
CA THR A 855 6.34 48.04 -2.61
C THR A 855 6.51 46.80 -1.73
N LYS A 856 6.23 46.88 -0.42
CA LYS A 856 6.29 45.70 0.48
C LYS A 856 5.38 44.55 0.03
N SER A 857 4.19 44.86 -0.49
CA SER A 857 3.29 43.85 -1.05
C SER A 857 3.86 43.23 -2.34
N ALA A 858 4.46 44.02 -3.21
CA ALA A 858 5.11 43.53 -4.44
C ALA A 858 6.39 42.73 -4.13
N ASP A 859 7.17 43.13 -3.13
CA ASP A 859 8.34 42.39 -2.64
C ASP A 859 7.93 41.05 -2.03
N HIS A 860 6.86 41.00 -1.24
CA HIS A 860 6.32 39.76 -0.68
C HIS A 860 5.76 38.84 -1.78
N LEU A 861 5.03 39.38 -2.75
CA LEU A 861 4.55 38.62 -3.92
C LEU A 861 5.70 38.11 -4.80
N ASN A 862 6.79 38.88 -4.96
CA ASN A 862 8.01 38.40 -5.62
C ASN A 862 8.74 37.32 -4.81
N GLY A 863 8.70 37.38 -3.48
CA GLY A 863 9.20 36.32 -2.60
C GLY A 863 8.42 35.02 -2.79
N LEU A 864 7.10 35.10 -2.65
CA LEU A 864 6.18 33.98 -2.90
C LEU A 864 6.34 33.42 -4.32
N LEU A 865 6.45 34.28 -5.33
CA LEU A 865 6.69 33.84 -6.72
C LEU A 865 7.96 33.01 -6.82
N ARG A 866 9.09 33.49 -6.28
CA ARG A 866 10.37 32.76 -6.28
C ARG A 866 10.31 31.46 -5.49
N GLU A 867 9.55 31.42 -4.39
CA GLU A 867 9.32 30.19 -3.62
C GLU A 867 8.47 29.19 -4.43
N THR A 868 7.45 29.65 -5.17
CA THR A 868 6.70 28.79 -6.10
C THR A 868 7.52 28.35 -7.32
N GLU A 869 8.39 29.20 -7.87
CA GLU A 869 9.31 28.84 -8.95
C GLU A 869 10.34 27.79 -8.49
N ALA A 870 10.92 27.97 -7.30
CA ALA A 870 11.88 27.04 -6.72
C ALA A 870 11.25 25.67 -6.36
N THR A 871 10.06 25.67 -5.76
CA THR A 871 9.34 24.42 -5.46
C THR A 871 8.88 23.71 -6.74
N ASN A 872 8.41 24.44 -7.75
CA ASN A 872 8.07 23.87 -9.06
C ASN A 872 9.30 23.30 -9.78
N ALA A 873 10.46 23.96 -9.70
CA ALA A 873 11.72 23.42 -10.22
C ALA A 873 12.13 22.11 -9.52
N ILE A 874 12.00 22.03 -8.19
CA ILE A 874 12.25 20.80 -7.41
C ILE A 874 11.26 19.69 -7.81
N LEU A 875 9.97 20.01 -7.95
CA LEU A 875 8.94 19.06 -8.40
C LEU A 875 9.22 18.57 -9.83
N MET A 876 9.68 19.43 -10.74
CA MET A 876 10.08 19.02 -12.09
C MET A 876 11.27 18.07 -12.09
N GLU A 877 12.30 18.29 -11.24
CA GLU A 877 13.41 17.33 -11.10
C GLU A 877 12.95 16.01 -10.45
N GLN A 878 12.09 16.05 -9.43
CA GLN A 878 11.49 14.84 -8.86
C GLN A 878 10.66 14.06 -9.90
N ILE A 879 9.90 14.75 -10.75
CA ILE A 879 9.14 14.13 -11.85
C ILE A 879 10.09 13.53 -12.90
N LYS A 880 11.23 14.16 -13.21
CA LYS A 880 12.26 13.57 -14.09
C LYS A 880 12.88 12.32 -13.47
N LEU A 881 13.28 12.39 -12.20
CA LEU A 881 13.87 11.26 -11.47
C LEU A 881 12.90 10.09 -11.38
N LEU A 882 11.66 10.32 -10.95
CA LEU A 882 10.62 9.28 -10.88
C LEU A 882 10.31 8.68 -12.26
N LYS A 883 10.21 9.49 -13.32
CA LYS A 883 10.04 8.97 -14.70
C LYS A 883 11.27 8.19 -15.18
N SER A 884 12.49 8.56 -14.78
CA SER A 884 13.70 7.81 -15.11
C SER A 884 13.78 6.49 -14.35
N GLU A 885 13.30 6.45 -13.11
CA GLU A 885 13.29 5.28 -12.24
C GLU A 885 12.20 4.28 -12.63
N ILE A 886 11.00 4.75 -12.97
CA ILE A 886 9.94 3.92 -13.57
C ILE A 886 10.47 3.26 -14.84
N ARG A 887 11.07 4.04 -15.76
CA ARG A 887 11.73 3.51 -16.97
C ARG A 887 12.94 2.63 -16.68
N ARG A 888 13.53 2.66 -15.49
CA ARG A 888 14.61 1.75 -15.07
C ARG A 888 14.02 0.42 -14.59
N LEU A 889 12.91 0.46 -13.85
CA LEU A 889 12.20 -0.70 -13.32
C LEU A 889 11.47 -1.46 -14.44
N GLU A 890 10.79 -0.77 -15.36
CA GLU A 890 10.16 -1.35 -16.57
C GLU A 890 11.18 -2.16 -17.38
N ARG A 891 12.30 -1.52 -17.77
CA ARG A 891 13.40 -2.18 -18.50
C ARG A 891 14.03 -3.33 -17.69
N ASN A 892 14.07 -3.25 -16.36
CA ASN A 892 14.57 -4.35 -15.53
C ASN A 892 13.61 -5.55 -15.53
N GLN A 893 12.31 -5.32 -15.41
CA GLN A 893 11.28 -6.35 -15.51
C GLN A 893 11.28 -7.02 -16.90
N GLU A 894 11.64 -6.28 -17.94
CA GLU A 894 11.77 -6.81 -19.30
C GLU A 894 13.09 -7.56 -19.53
N ARG A 895 14.18 -7.20 -18.83
CA ARG A 895 15.36 -8.07 -18.70
C ARG A 895 15.05 -9.37 -17.95
N GLU A 896 14.20 -9.33 -16.92
CA GLU A 896 13.80 -10.55 -16.21
C GLU A 896 13.07 -11.53 -17.14
N LYS A 897 12.25 -11.03 -18.06
CA LYS A 897 11.64 -11.83 -19.15
C LYS A 897 12.68 -12.38 -20.15
N SER A 898 13.85 -11.74 -20.31
CA SER A 898 14.92 -12.18 -21.23
C SER A 898 15.98 -13.09 -20.58
N LEU A 899 15.95 -13.31 -19.25
CA LEU A 899 16.94 -14.13 -18.51
C LEU A 899 17.11 -15.56 -19.03
N ALA A 900 16.06 -16.16 -19.59
CA ALA A 900 16.13 -17.48 -20.23
C ALA A 900 17.12 -17.54 -21.42
N ASN A 901 17.49 -16.37 -21.99
CA ASN A 901 18.37 -16.25 -23.15
C ASN A 901 19.80 -15.78 -22.79
N LEU A 902 20.22 -15.86 -21.52
CA LEU A 902 21.55 -15.37 -21.08
C LEU A 902 22.73 -15.96 -21.88
N GLU A 903 22.67 -17.23 -22.30
CA GLU A 903 23.72 -17.82 -23.14
C GLU A 903 23.69 -17.30 -24.59
N TYR A 904 22.51 -17.08 -25.16
CA TYR A 904 22.38 -16.43 -26.46
C TYR A 904 22.92 -14.99 -26.40
N LEU A 905 22.59 -14.24 -25.36
CA LEU A 905 23.10 -12.90 -25.10
C LEU A 905 24.63 -12.88 -24.92
N LYS A 906 25.21 -13.82 -24.15
CA LYS A 906 26.66 -14.03 -24.01
C LYS A 906 27.32 -14.21 -25.39
N ASN A 907 26.75 -15.05 -26.25
CA ASN A 907 27.29 -15.31 -27.59
C ASN A 907 27.18 -14.07 -28.50
N VAL A 908 26.04 -13.36 -28.48
CA VAL A 908 25.83 -12.10 -29.21
C VAL A 908 26.78 -11.00 -28.73
N LEU A 909 27.02 -10.88 -27.42
CA LEU A 909 27.96 -9.90 -26.85
C LEU A 909 29.42 -10.23 -27.19
N LEU A 910 29.84 -11.50 -27.12
CA LEU A 910 31.16 -11.91 -27.61
C LEU A 910 31.32 -11.51 -29.09
N GLN A 911 30.34 -11.83 -29.91
CA GLN A 911 30.39 -11.54 -31.35
C GLN A 911 30.40 -10.03 -31.62
N PHE A 912 29.64 -9.22 -30.87
CA PHE A 912 29.70 -7.75 -30.95
C PHE A 912 31.07 -7.18 -30.52
N ILE A 913 31.72 -7.77 -29.50
CA ILE A 913 33.05 -7.34 -29.04
C ILE A 913 34.13 -7.66 -30.09
N PHE A 914 34.11 -8.88 -30.66
CA PHE A 914 35.13 -9.34 -31.61
C PHE A 914 34.90 -8.89 -33.07
N LEU A 915 33.69 -8.46 -33.44
CA LEU A 915 33.44 -7.84 -34.75
C LEU A 915 34.06 -6.43 -34.83
N LYS A 916 34.62 -6.12 -36.00
CA LYS A 916 35.12 -4.77 -36.32
C LYS A 916 33.95 -3.77 -36.41
N PRO A 917 34.18 -2.46 -36.20
CA PRO A 917 33.19 -1.42 -36.49
C PRO A 917 32.69 -1.51 -37.95
N GLY A 918 31.40 -1.27 -38.16
CA GLY A 918 30.70 -1.45 -39.43
C GLY A 918 29.35 -2.16 -39.30
N SER A 919 28.65 -2.32 -40.42
CA SER A 919 27.21 -2.68 -40.44
C SER A 919 26.86 -4.08 -39.94
N GLU A 920 27.84 -4.98 -39.78
CA GLU A 920 27.64 -6.26 -39.09
C GLU A 920 27.51 -6.07 -37.58
N ARG A 921 28.29 -5.14 -37.00
CA ARG A 921 28.24 -4.77 -35.58
C ARG A 921 27.00 -3.94 -35.27
N GLU A 922 26.59 -3.05 -36.17
CA GLU A 922 25.30 -2.35 -36.08
C GLU A 922 24.11 -3.31 -36.11
N ARG A 923 24.16 -4.37 -36.93
CA ARG A 923 23.06 -5.36 -37.05
C ARG A 923 22.81 -6.15 -35.77
N LEU A 924 23.78 -6.21 -34.87
CA LEU A 924 23.61 -6.81 -33.54
C LEU A 924 22.99 -5.84 -32.52
N LEU A 925 22.99 -4.51 -32.77
CA LEU A 925 22.43 -3.53 -31.83
C LEU A 925 20.96 -3.82 -31.48
N PRO A 926 20.03 -4.10 -32.41
CA PRO A 926 18.64 -4.39 -32.05
C PRO A 926 18.48 -5.66 -31.18
N VAL A 927 19.38 -6.63 -31.33
CA VAL A 927 19.37 -7.88 -30.54
C VAL A 927 19.89 -7.62 -29.13
N ILE A 928 20.95 -6.82 -28.99
CA ILE A 928 21.50 -6.42 -27.68
C ILE A 928 20.51 -5.49 -26.96
N ASP A 929 19.90 -4.56 -27.69
CA ASP A 929 18.89 -3.60 -27.22
C ASP A 929 17.64 -4.29 -26.67
N THR A 930 17.09 -5.27 -27.40
CA THR A 930 15.91 -6.05 -26.94
C THR A 930 16.23 -7.02 -25.80
N MET A 931 17.45 -7.54 -25.70
CA MET A 931 17.85 -8.46 -24.63
C MET A 931 18.28 -7.75 -23.34
N LEU A 932 18.96 -6.60 -23.44
CA LEU A 932 19.45 -5.82 -22.28
C LEU A 932 18.56 -4.62 -21.91
N GLN A 933 17.59 -4.25 -22.74
CA GLN A 933 16.70 -3.10 -22.54
C GLN A 933 17.49 -1.83 -22.22
N LEU A 934 18.30 -1.40 -23.19
CA LEU A 934 19.21 -0.26 -23.08
C LEU A 934 18.44 1.06 -22.95
N SER A 935 19.02 2.04 -22.26
CA SER A 935 18.53 3.42 -22.30
C SER A 935 18.82 4.03 -23.68
N PRO A 936 18.12 5.10 -24.09
CA PRO A 936 18.45 5.83 -25.32
C PRO A 936 19.91 6.31 -25.36
N GLU A 937 20.49 6.64 -24.21
CA GLU A 937 21.89 7.08 -24.06
C GLU A 937 22.87 5.91 -24.19
N GLU A 938 22.56 4.75 -23.59
CA GLU A 938 23.35 3.52 -23.70
C GLU A 938 23.34 3.00 -25.14
N LYS A 939 22.17 3.02 -25.78
CA LYS A 939 21.96 2.68 -27.19
C LYS A 939 22.69 3.64 -28.13
N GLY A 940 22.67 4.95 -27.85
CA GLY A 940 23.43 5.96 -28.59
C GLY A 940 24.94 5.74 -28.52
N LYS A 941 25.48 5.49 -27.31
CA LYS A 941 26.90 5.16 -27.11
C LYS A 941 27.30 3.87 -27.84
N LEU A 942 26.47 2.82 -27.76
CA LEU A 942 26.71 1.56 -28.47
C LEU A 942 26.60 1.70 -30.00
N ALA A 943 25.76 2.61 -30.51
CA ALA A 943 25.70 2.95 -31.92
C ALA A 943 26.96 3.65 -32.42
N ALA A 944 27.45 4.68 -31.71
CA ALA A 944 28.72 5.35 -32.03
C ALA A 944 29.90 4.35 -32.04
N ILE A 945 29.96 3.46 -31.03
CA ILE A 945 30.95 2.38 -30.94
C ILE A 945 30.82 1.36 -32.09
N ALA A 946 29.61 1.08 -32.57
CA ALA A 946 29.38 0.18 -33.70
C ALA A 946 29.76 0.81 -35.05
N GLN A 947 29.57 2.12 -35.20
CA GLN A 947 29.94 2.90 -36.39
C GLN A 947 31.44 3.24 -36.43
N GLY A 948 32.11 3.25 -35.27
CA GLY A 948 33.54 3.57 -35.15
C GLY A 948 33.82 5.05 -34.97
N GLU A 949 32.84 5.84 -34.51
CA GLU A 949 33.07 7.23 -34.10
C GLU A 949 33.80 7.27 -32.75
N GLU A 950 35.13 7.36 -32.79
CA GLU A 950 35.91 7.66 -31.60
C GLU A 950 35.65 9.09 -31.11
N GLU A 951 35.23 9.24 -29.85
CA GLU A 951 35.28 10.52 -29.15
C GLU A 951 36.74 11.02 -29.08
N ASN A 952 37.11 11.86 -30.03
CA ASN A 952 38.34 12.64 -30.02
C ASN A 952 38.23 13.77 -28.96
N GLY A 953 38.08 13.35 -27.70
CA GLY A 953 37.41 14.13 -26.64
C GLY A 953 37.86 13.78 -25.21
N SER A 954 39.16 13.57 -25.01
CA SER A 954 39.87 13.49 -23.71
C SER A 954 39.85 12.17 -22.90
N ARG A 955 41.05 11.62 -22.74
CA ARG A 955 41.60 10.95 -21.53
C ARG A 955 40.63 10.09 -20.68
N SER A 956 40.37 8.87 -21.15
CA SER A 956 40.31 7.65 -20.33
C SER A 956 39.81 7.81 -18.88
N SER A 957 38.50 8.05 -18.69
CA SER A 957 37.88 7.91 -17.38
C SER A 957 37.84 6.44 -16.98
N GLY A 958 38.80 6.03 -16.14
CA GLY A 958 38.87 4.68 -15.60
C GLY A 958 37.76 4.37 -14.59
N TRP A 959 37.72 3.11 -14.15
CA TRP A 959 36.73 2.54 -13.24
C TRP A 959 36.61 3.25 -11.88
N THR A 960 37.56 4.12 -11.53
CA THR A 960 37.59 4.91 -10.29
C THR A 960 36.40 5.84 -10.10
N SER A 961 35.75 6.30 -11.17
CA SER A 961 34.59 7.21 -11.08
C SER A 961 33.44 6.63 -10.24
N TYR A 962 33.16 5.33 -10.39
CA TYR A 962 32.05 4.65 -9.72
C TYR A 962 32.25 4.45 -8.20
N LEU A 963 33.47 4.57 -7.68
CA LEU A 963 33.77 4.34 -6.26
C LEU A 963 33.43 5.54 -5.35
N HIS A 964 33.26 6.74 -5.91
CA HIS A 964 33.02 7.96 -5.11
C HIS A 964 31.65 8.01 -4.42
N SER A 965 30.70 7.14 -4.80
CA SER A 965 29.36 7.07 -4.20
C SER A 965 29.28 6.18 -2.95
N TRP A 966 30.34 5.43 -2.61
CA TRP A 966 30.36 4.47 -1.50
C TRP A 966 31.16 4.94 -0.27
N SER A 967 31.87 6.07 -0.34
CA SER A 967 32.64 6.63 0.79
C SER A 967 31.90 7.77 1.50
N GLY A 968 30.85 7.43 2.24
CA GLY A 968 30.13 8.36 3.13
C GLY A 968 30.98 8.76 4.35
N LEU A 969 31.90 9.72 4.18
CA LEU A 969 32.80 10.15 5.26
C LEU A 969 33.27 11.62 5.14
N ARG A 970 32.32 12.55 5.14
CA ARG A 970 32.48 13.90 5.70
C ARG A 970 31.13 14.47 6.13
#